data_AF-A0A7M5UTM8-F1
#
_entry.id   AF-A0A7M5UTM8-F1
#
_cell.length_a   1.000
_cell.length_b   1.000
_cell.length_c   1.000
_cell.angle_alpha   90.00
_cell.angle_beta   90.00
_cell.angle_gamma   90.00
#
_symmetry.space_group_name_H-M   'P 1'
#
loop_
_entity.id
_entity.type
_entity.pdbx_description
1 polymer ?
#
loop_
_entity_poly.entity_id
_entity_poly.type
_entity_poly.pdbx_seq_one_letter_code
_entity_poly.pdbx_strand_id
1 'polypeptide(L)'
;MASTKLAFTGRVAVITGAGGGLGREYALEFARRGASVVVNDLGGNFKGQGKSANLADKVVKEIQDEGGQAVANYDSVEEGEKIIDTAIQNYGKVDIVINNAGILRDRSFLNMKDEDWDKVFQVHVKGAFKVTKAAWPHMRKQRYGRIIMTTSPAGLYGNFGQSNYSAAKMALLGLCNTLSIEGKGRNIFVNTIAPLAMTRMTLDVFPEGTDLQPQHICPFVIYLCHEDCQETGSLVEAAGGFACKTRLQRSQGMQLRQFVADNPTVESVAENWSRLSDFSVSTPVDDNQAGAAHIMEQIRDIPASPLPANATALERMQAHRIPDLHFAYTSGDVIRYALSIGAGLPDDLPFIYEGHSDFCVIPTFASVMGQDSVFKDIVGVPGFDQIDLSRAVHGEQYIELMKPIPSSGEFTTRTRVVDCLDKRKFTQVIIESEVMDSNNDVVCKNQFVVLFLGSGGIGRRGKSDVQVSALPPPRRAPDAVCEEKTGTNQAAYYRLNGDPNPLHIDQDIASMVGFKEPILHGLCTYGYGLRHILKTYVKHDVSLFKSIKGQFSKPVIPGQTLVTEMWCEGSRVHFQVKVKENGNVVIKGGYVDFHKDVTPVAASPSTSASPPPPAQPNSTGASNLKSDQFFTELKSVLSSAPDLAKSMNAAYLFQITVDKKIEAEYLLDFKQSPPVVSNQGGKGDVTIKVSDDDFVKLADGKLNPMQAFMQGKIKVSGQIALAQKLDTVFKTAKSKVAAGDSIKVKPVSMTATSSTATSLKSETLFNDLKAALSSDPGLVKTVKGTFCFQITEKGKSVGSYHLDFNSTPPEITSNEKTKADVTIKVSDDNLILLADGKLNPMQAFMQGKIKVSGQIALAQKLDTVFKAGKKQMEAASKAAPTTATAPTTTLGGDSTLKAHALFSTVKSKIAEMKDTTSAFSTIKGAFLFKVTRAQKLAGEFLLNFNQSPPVIGLGPGPADVTLTIEDDDLELLATGKLNPMHAFMNQKLKAKGKVMLAQKLNKVFDMYKPSKL
;
A
#
# COMPACT_ATOMS: atom_id res chain seq x y z
N MET A 1 11.41 13.47 25.17
CA MET A 1 12.39 14.16 24.30
C MET A 1 11.67 15.32 23.65
N ALA A 2 12.13 16.55 23.86
CA ALA A 2 11.52 17.73 23.22
C ALA A 2 11.85 17.72 21.72
N SER A 3 10.82 17.76 20.88
CA SER A 3 10.93 17.81 19.42
C SER A 3 11.70 19.07 18.98
N THR A 4 12.79 18.90 18.24
CA THR A 4 13.53 19.98 17.56
C THR A 4 12.62 20.64 16.53
N LYS A 5 12.14 21.85 16.83
CA LYS A 5 11.25 22.64 15.97
C LYS A 5 12.01 23.11 14.73
N LEU A 6 11.56 22.76 13.51
CA LEU A 6 12.12 23.28 12.25
C LEU A 6 12.05 24.81 12.24
N ALA A 7 13.21 25.46 12.25
CA ALA A 7 13.38 26.90 12.48
C ALA A 7 14.03 27.59 11.27
N PHE A 8 13.73 28.86 11.09
CA PHE A 8 14.23 29.70 9.99
C PHE A 8 15.03 30.90 10.51
N THR A 9 15.59 30.78 11.71
CA THR A 9 16.39 31.83 12.33
C THR A 9 17.52 32.28 11.40
N GLY A 10 17.58 33.58 11.14
CA GLY A 10 18.58 34.17 10.26
C GLY A 10 18.34 33.92 8.77
N ARG A 11 17.20 33.35 8.35
CA ARG A 11 16.81 33.24 6.94
C ARG A 11 15.97 34.44 6.53
N VAL A 12 16.15 34.92 5.29
CA VAL A 12 15.35 35.99 4.70
C VAL A 12 14.42 35.44 3.63
N ALA A 13 13.11 35.59 3.83
CA ALA A 13 12.07 35.10 2.93
C ALA A 13 11.34 36.24 2.21
N VAL A 14 11.28 36.18 0.88
CA VAL A 14 10.50 37.08 0.04
C VAL A 14 9.27 36.35 -0.47
N ILE A 15 8.07 36.87 -0.18
CA ILE A 15 6.80 36.21 -0.53
C ILE A 15 5.95 37.20 -1.33
N THR A 16 5.67 36.85 -2.58
CA THR A 16 4.88 37.71 -3.47
C THR A 16 3.38 37.40 -3.37
N GLY A 17 2.55 38.44 -3.44
CA GLY A 17 1.11 38.32 -3.20
C GLY A 17 0.79 37.89 -1.76
N ALA A 18 1.51 38.45 -0.80
CA ALA A 18 1.45 38.10 0.62
C ALA A 18 0.41 38.89 1.42
N GLY A 19 -0.36 39.78 0.79
CA GLY A 19 -1.38 40.59 1.46
C GLY A 19 -2.66 39.83 1.83
N GLY A 20 -2.81 38.57 1.40
CA GLY A 20 -3.94 37.72 1.74
C GLY A 20 -3.80 36.28 1.25
N GLY A 21 -4.77 35.43 1.60
CA GLY A 21 -4.83 34.02 1.16
C GLY A 21 -3.57 33.22 1.53
N LEU A 22 -3.07 32.41 0.59
CA LEU A 22 -1.90 31.55 0.78
C LEU A 22 -0.62 32.32 1.13
N GLY A 23 -0.35 33.42 0.41
CA GLY A 23 0.85 34.22 0.63
C GLY A 23 0.93 34.80 2.04
N ARG A 24 -0.22 35.25 2.59
CA ARG A 24 -0.30 35.72 3.98
C ARG A 24 0.06 34.61 4.98
N GLU A 25 -0.50 33.41 4.82
CA GLU A 25 -0.21 32.29 5.73
C GLU A 25 1.25 31.85 5.66
N TYR A 26 1.87 31.88 4.48
CA TYR A 26 3.30 31.62 4.35
C TYR A 26 4.09 32.67 5.14
N ALA A 27 3.77 33.96 4.98
CA ALA A 27 4.47 35.06 5.64
C ALA A 27 4.41 34.96 7.17
N LEU A 28 3.22 34.72 7.72
CA LEU A 28 3.03 34.53 9.16
C LEU A 28 3.83 33.33 9.67
N GLU A 29 3.79 32.19 8.98
CA GLU A 29 4.44 30.97 9.45
C GLU A 29 5.98 31.03 9.36
N PHE A 30 6.55 31.67 8.31
CA PHE A 30 8.00 31.93 8.27
C PHE A 30 8.43 32.84 9.42
N ALA A 31 7.68 33.91 9.69
CA ALA A 31 7.99 34.83 10.77
C ALA A 31 7.89 34.16 12.15
N ARG A 32 6.85 33.36 12.41
CA ARG A 32 6.69 32.55 13.64
C ARG A 32 7.83 31.56 13.87
N ARG A 33 8.54 31.19 12.80
CA ARG A 33 9.72 30.31 12.85
C ARG A 33 11.05 31.06 12.84
N GLY A 34 11.02 32.39 12.93
CA GLY A 34 12.22 33.22 13.10
C GLY A 34 12.85 33.75 11.82
N ALA A 35 12.18 33.65 10.67
CA ALA A 35 12.65 34.29 9.44
C ALA A 35 12.37 35.80 9.46
N SER A 36 13.22 36.58 8.78
CA SER A 36 12.90 37.97 8.40
C SER A 36 12.14 37.94 7.07
N VAL A 37 10.97 38.58 7.01
CA VAL A 37 10.03 38.40 5.89
C VAL A 37 9.82 39.71 5.10
N VAL A 38 10.00 39.66 3.78
CA VAL A 38 9.51 40.70 2.87
C VAL A 38 8.12 40.32 2.39
N VAL A 39 7.12 41.10 2.82
CA VAL A 39 5.70 40.93 2.46
C VAL A 39 5.44 41.80 1.23
N ASN A 40 5.47 41.19 0.03
CA ASN A 40 5.15 41.90 -1.21
C ASN A 40 3.66 41.75 -1.55
N ASP A 41 2.96 42.86 -1.75
CA ASP A 41 1.63 42.88 -2.35
C ASP A 41 1.34 44.22 -3.05
N LEU A 42 0.86 44.16 -4.29
CA LEU A 42 0.50 45.36 -5.08
C LEU A 42 -0.77 46.05 -4.52
N GLY A 43 -1.62 45.32 -3.80
CA GLY A 43 -2.87 45.82 -3.24
C GLY A 43 -4.06 45.85 -4.19
N GLY A 44 -3.96 45.17 -5.34
CA GLY A 44 -5.02 45.09 -6.34
C GLY A 44 -6.12 44.08 -6.02
N ASN A 45 -7.21 44.12 -6.79
CA ASN A 45 -8.21 43.05 -6.77
C ASN A 45 -7.71 41.80 -7.51
N PHE A 46 -8.41 40.66 -7.37
CA PHE A 46 -8.00 39.39 -7.99
C PHE A 46 -8.06 39.39 -9.53
N LYS A 47 -8.63 40.44 -10.14
CA LYS A 47 -8.66 40.66 -11.60
C LYS A 47 -7.48 41.53 -12.08
N GLY A 48 -6.57 41.93 -11.19
CA GLY A 48 -5.40 42.74 -11.49
C GLY A 48 -5.68 44.23 -11.67
N GLN A 49 -6.72 44.77 -11.03
CA GLN A 49 -7.05 46.20 -11.07
C GLN A 49 -6.82 46.87 -9.70
N GLY A 50 -6.32 48.11 -9.73
CA GLY A 50 -6.06 48.93 -8.53
C GLY A 50 -4.67 48.70 -7.90
N LYS A 51 -4.28 49.62 -7.01
CA LYS A 51 -3.12 49.52 -6.11
C LYS A 51 -3.51 50.03 -4.73
N SER A 52 -3.06 49.37 -3.66
CA SER A 52 -3.37 49.78 -2.28
C SER A 52 -2.31 49.27 -1.30
N ALA A 53 -1.52 50.17 -0.72
CA ALA A 53 -0.45 49.81 0.23
C ALA A 53 -0.98 49.04 1.47
N ASN A 54 -2.25 49.27 1.82
CA ASN A 54 -2.87 48.80 3.06
C ASN A 54 -2.88 47.27 3.26
N LEU A 55 -2.71 46.43 2.23
CA LEU A 55 -2.75 44.97 2.40
C LEU A 55 -1.41 44.42 2.92
N ALA A 56 -0.28 44.84 2.33
CA ALA A 56 1.03 44.41 2.78
C ALA A 56 1.31 44.93 4.21
N ASP A 57 0.95 46.19 4.49
CA ASP A 57 1.14 46.82 5.79
C ASP A 57 0.40 46.09 6.93
N LYS A 58 -0.82 45.60 6.65
CA LYS A 58 -1.59 44.83 7.64
C LYS A 58 -0.87 43.55 8.04
N VAL A 59 -0.37 42.79 7.07
CA VAL A 59 0.32 41.51 7.34
C VAL A 59 1.67 41.76 8.03
N VAL A 60 2.40 42.82 7.65
CA VAL A 60 3.61 43.24 8.37
C VAL A 60 3.29 43.59 9.81
N LYS A 61 2.22 44.35 10.06
CA LYS A 61 1.79 44.69 11.41
C LYS A 61 1.41 43.44 12.21
N GLU A 62 0.67 42.51 11.63
CA GLU A 62 0.34 41.23 12.28
C GLU A 62 1.60 40.44 12.67
N ILE A 63 2.59 40.37 11.78
CA ILE A 63 3.88 39.72 12.07
C ILE A 63 4.61 40.43 13.22
N GLN A 64 4.67 41.77 13.19
CA GLN A 64 5.35 42.56 14.22
C GLN A 64 4.65 42.48 15.57
N ASP A 65 3.32 42.49 15.59
CA ASP A 65 2.50 42.33 16.79
C ASP A 65 2.70 40.92 17.43
N GLU A 66 3.03 39.90 16.62
CA GLU A 66 3.45 38.56 17.07
C GLU A 66 4.96 38.44 17.39
N GLY A 67 5.72 39.55 17.33
CA GLY A 67 7.15 39.60 17.67
C GLY A 67 8.11 39.13 16.55
N GLY A 68 7.61 38.95 15.33
CA GLY A 68 8.41 38.61 14.16
C GLY A 68 9.01 39.85 13.46
N GLN A 69 9.87 39.61 12.47
CA GLN A 69 10.47 40.67 11.65
C GLN A 69 9.87 40.65 10.25
N ALA A 70 9.29 41.76 9.82
CA ALA A 70 8.82 41.92 8.45
C ALA A 70 8.91 43.37 7.95
N VAL A 71 9.03 43.52 6.63
CA VAL A 71 8.96 44.78 5.90
C VAL A 71 8.03 44.64 4.69
N ALA A 72 7.27 45.68 4.40
CA ALA A 72 6.34 45.70 3.27
C ALA A 72 7.09 46.06 1.97
N ASN A 73 6.62 45.50 0.86
CA ASN A 73 6.96 45.97 -0.48
C ASN A 73 5.68 46.08 -1.33
N TYR A 74 5.58 47.14 -2.13
CA TYR A 74 4.36 47.50 -2.88
C TYR A 74 4.54 47.41 -4.40
N ASP A 75 5.69 46.93 -4.87
CA ASP A 75 6.01 46.87 -6.29
C ASP A 75 5.25 45.73 -6.98
N SER A 76 5.02 45.89 -8.28
CA SER A 76 4.55 44.79 -9.11
C SER A 76 5.65 43.74 -9.24
N VAL A 77 5.27 42.46 -9.30
CA VAL A 77 6.22 41.36 -9.62
C VAL A 77 6.89 41.52 -10.99
N GLU A 78 6.31 42.36 -11.87
CA GLU A 78 6.92 42.75 -13.14
C GLU A 78 8.25 43.52 -12.95
N GLU A 79 8.43 44.16 -11.80
CA GLU A 79 9.60 44.94 -11.36
C GLU A 79 10.36 44.17 -10.26
N GLY A 80 10.57 42.86 -10.48
CA GLY A 80 11.09 41.94 -9.46
C GLY A 80 12.43 42.33 -8.84
N GLU A 81 13.26 43.13 -9.53
CA GLU A 81 14.47 43.73 -8.96
C GLU A 81 14.18 44.59 -7.72
N LYS A 82 13.15 45.43 -7.74
CA LYS A 82 12.81 46.32 -6.61
C LYS A 82 12.34 45.54 -5.39
N ILE A 83 11.65 44.42 -5.63
CA ILE A 83 11.19 43.50 -4.58
C ILE A 83 12.40 42.87 -3.88
N ILE A 84 13.38 42.38 -4.66
CA ILE A 84 14.59 41.78 -4.10
C ILE A 84 15.47 42.84 -3.44
N ASP A 85 15.58 44.05 -4.01
CA ASP A 85 16.31 45.17 -3.41
C ASP A 85 15.77 45.50 -2.01
N THR A 86 14.46 45.40 -1.80
CA THR A 86 13.87 45.58 -0.46
C THR A 86 14.44 44.58 0.54
N ALA A 87 14.61 43.31 0.16
CA ALA A 87 15.23 42.29 1.01
C ALA A 87 16.71 42.60 1.30
N ILE A 88 17.45 43.01 0.26
CA ILE A 88 18.88 43.34 0.39
C ILE A 88 19.10 44.58 1.26
N GLN A 89 18.32 45.63 1.09
CA GLN A 89 18.46 46.87 1.84
C GLN A 89 18.12 46.70 3.32
N ASN A 90 17.11 45.88 3.65
CA ASN A 90 16.66 45.70 5.03
C ASN A 90 17.40 44.58 5.77
N TYR A 91 17.80 43.52 5.08
CA TYR A 91 18.33 42.30 5.71
C TYR A 91 19.66 41.81 5.12
N GLY A 92 20.19 42.48 4.10
CA GLY A 92 21.50 42.20 3.50
C GLY A 92 21.56 40.97 2.58
N LYS A 93 20.49 40.17 2.49
CA LYS A 93 20.44 38.93 1.71
C LYS A 93 19.01 38.50 1.36
N VAL A 94 18.93 37.47 0.51
CA VAL A 94 17.72 36.71 0.23
C VAL A 94 18.06 35.22 0.20
N ASP A 95 17.32 34.42 0.97
CA ASP A 95 17.51 32.97 1.10
C ASP A 95 16.34 32.19 0.49
N ILE A 96 15.12 32.73 0.59
CA ILE A 96 13.88 32.04 0.22
C ILE A 96 13.03 32.98 -0.65
N VAL A 97 12.50 32.48 -1.77
CA VAL A 97 11.57 33.20 -2.66
C VAL A 97 10.33 32.35 -2.91
N ILE A 98 9.15 32.89 -2.63
CA ILE A 98 7.87 32.25 -2.94
C ILE A 98 7.15 33.09 -3.99
N ASN A 99 7.13 32.59 -5.23
CA ASN A 99 6.42 33.19 -6.35
C ASN A 99 4.93 32.80 -6.29
N ASN A 100 4.17 33.50 -5.44
CA ASN A 100 2.76 33.23 -5.19
C ASN A 100 1.80 34.24 -5.82
N ALA A 101 2.26 35.46 -6.13
CA ALA A 101 1.42 36.50 -6.73
C ALA A 101 0.68 36.01 -7.99
N GLY A 102 -0.60 36.36 -8.12
CA GLY A 102 -1.42 35.91 -9.22
C GLY A 102 -2.75 36.64 -9.35
N ILE A 103 -3.31 36.61 -10.56
CA ILE A 103 -4.61 37.17 -10.93
C ILE A 103 -5.41 36.18 -11.80
N LEU A 104 -6.72 36.39 -11.95
CA LEU A 104 -7.61 35.65 -12.86
C LEU A 104 -8.24 36.57 -13.91
N ARG A 105 -8.33 36.07 -15.14
CA ARG A 105 -9.04 36.67 -16.29
C ARG A 105 -9.75 35.56 -17.07
N ASP A 106 -10.68 34.89 -16.39
CA ASP A 106 -11.35 33.70 -16.92
C ASP A 106 -12.32 34.07 -18.04
N ARG A 107 -12.11 33.45 -19.20
CA ARG A 107 -12.92 33.58 -20.42
C ARG A 107 -12.83 32.30 -21.23
N SER A 108 -13.94 31.87 -21.84
CA SER A 108 -13.89 30.83 -22.87
C SER A 108 -12.91 31.24 -23.98
N PHE A 109 -12.18 30.29 -24.56
CA PHE A 109 -11.10 30.57 -25.52
C PHE A 109 -11.51 31.55 -26.63
N LEU A 110 -12.67 31.36 -27.26
CA LEU A 110 -13.20 32.24 -28.31
C LEU A 110 -13.43 33.70 -27.87
N ASN A 111 -13.75 33.93 -26.59
CA ASN A 111 -14.09 35.24 -26.04
C ASN A 111 -12.94 35.88 -25.25
N MET A 112 -11.77 35.23 -25.25
CA MET A 112 -10.59 35.73 -24.55
C MET A 112 -9.97 36.86 -25.38
N LYS A 113 -9.74 38.01 -24.74
CA LYS A 113 -9.04 39.13 -25.36
C LYS A 113 -7.54 38.96 -25.17
N ASP A 114 -6.76 39.53 -26.08
CA ASP A 114 -5.29 39.54 -25.97
C ASP A 114 -4.82 40.15 -24.63
N GLU A 115 -5.48 41.21 -24.16
CA GLU A 115 -5.17 41.82 -22.85
C GLU A 115 -5.40 40.84 -21.68
N ASP A 116 -6.44 40.00 -21.75
CA ASP A 116 -6.70 38.99 -20.72
C ASP A 116 -5.63 37.90 -20.72
N TRP A 117 -5.08 37.57 -21.90
CA TRP A 117 -3.94 36.65 -22.03
C TRP A 117 -2.64 37.28 -21.50
N ASP A 118 -2.29 38.45 -22.03
CA ASP A 118 -1.06 39.16 -21.73
C ASP A 118 -0.94 39.48 -20.26
N LYS A 119 -2.01 39.96 -19.62
CA LYS A 119 -1.94 40.34 -18.21
C LYS A 119 -1.70 39.14 -17.31
N VAL A 120 -2.30 37.98 -17.63
CA VAL A 120 -2.06 36.72 -16.89
C VAL A 120 -0.61 36.27 -17.06
N PHE A 121 -0.06 36.28 -18.27
CA PHE A 121 1.34 35.90 -18.49
C PHE A 121 2.34 36.87 -17.87
N GLN A 122 2.06 38.18 -17.93
CA GLN A 122 2.90 39.23 -17.34
C GLN A 122 3.03 39.04 -15.82
N VAL A 123 1.92 38.82 -15.12
CA VAL A 123 1.94 38.67 -13.66
C VAL A 123 2.48 37.31 -13.23
N HIS A 124 1.97 36.22 -13.79
CA HIS A 124 2.32 34.87 -13.32
C HIS A 124 3.70 34.45 -13.80
N VAL A 125 3.94 34.46 -15.11
CA VAL A 125 5.15 33.88 -15.72
C VAL A 125 6.31 34.87 -15.69
N LYS A 126 6.11 36.05 -16.30
CA LYS A 126 7.15 37.08 -16.37
C LYS A 126 7.49 37.63 -14.99
N GLY A 127 6.50 37.78 -14.11
CA GLY A 127 6.70 38.18 -12.72
C GLY A 127 7.57 37.20 -11.94
N ALA A 128 7.21 35.90 -11.91
CA ALA A 128 8.00 34.87 -11.25
C ALA A 128 9.43 34.78 -11.82
N PHE A 129 9.58 34.88 -13.14
CA PHE A 129 10.88 34.96 -13.79
C PHE A 129 11.70 36.17 -13.30
N LYS A 130 11.12 37.37 -13.28
CA LYS A 130 11.80 38.61 -12.88
C LYS A 130 12.28 38.56 -11.44
N VAL A 131 11.41 38.19 -10.51
CA VAL A 131 11.73 38.07 -9.07
C VAL A 131 12.82 37.02 -8.85
N THR A 132 12.66 35.84 -9.45
CA THR A 132 13.64 34.75 -9.30
C THR A 132 14.99 35.12 -9.92
N LYS A 133 14.99 35.73 -11.10
CA LYS A 133 16.21 36.20 -11.78
C LYS A 133 16.95 37.26 -10.97
N ALA A 134 16.24 38.16 -10.30
CA ALA A 134 16.84 39.15 -9.41
C ALA A 134 17.46 38.51 -8.15
N ALA A 135 16.82 37.49 -7.57
CA ALA A 135 17.35 36.79 -6.40
C ALA A 135 18.54 35.86 -6.71
N TRP A 136 18.59 35.31 -7.93
CA TRP A 136 19.52 34.24 -8.32
C TRP A 136 21.01 34.55 -8.09
N PRO A 137 21.55 35.73 -8.44
CA PRO A 137 22.96 36.06 -8.20
C PRO A 137 23.32 36.04 -6.70
N HIS A 138 22.40 36.50 -5.84
CA HIS A 138 22.58 36.52 -4.40
C HIS A 138 22.59 35.09 -3.85
N MET A 139 21.61 34.26 -4.21
CA MET A 139 21.54 32.85 -3.77
C MET A 139 22.76 32.06 -4.24
N ARG A 140 23.20 32.30 -5.49
CA ARG A 140 24.41 31.66 -6.06
C ARG A 140 25.66 32.03 -5.28
N LYS A 141 25.84 33.31 -4.94
CA LYS A 141 26.99 33.76 -4.13
C LYS A 141 26.97 33.14 -2.73
N GLN A 142 25.79 33.00 -2.14
CA GLN A 142 25.59 32.43 -0.80
C GLN A 142 25.69 30.90 -0.75
N ARG A 143 25.57 30.22 -1.90
CA ARG A 143 25.38 28.75 -2.00
C ARG A 143 24.21 28.25 -1.14
N TYR A 144 23.13 29.02 -1.13
CA TYR A 144 21.87 28.67 -0.50
C TYR A 144 20.73 29.39 -1.24
N GLY A 145 19.69 28.64 -1.56
CA GLY A 145 18.45 29.20 -2.09
C GLY A 145 17.32 28.19 -2.03
N ARG A 146 16.11 28.67 -1.74
CA ARG A 146 14.88 27.88 -1.79
C ARG A 146 13.82 28.68 -2.53
N ILE A 147 13.31 28.14 -3.62
CA ILE A 147 12.38 28.84 -4.50
C ILE A 147 11.14 27.98 -4.69
N ILE A 148 9.97 28.59 -4.54
CA ILE A 148 8.68 27.97 -4.82
C ILE A 148 8.01 28.65 -6.01
N MET A 149 7.59 27.84 -6.97
CA MET A 149 6.70 28.24 -8.05
C MET A 149 5.28 27.78 -7.75
N THR A 150 4.28 28.64 -7.90
CA THR A 150 2.88 28.28 -7.66
C THR A 150 2.17 27.95 -8.97
N THR A 151 2.02 26.66 -9.29
CA THR A 151 1.16 26.15 -10.37
C THR A 151 -0.30 26.00 -9.90
N SER A 152 -1.11 25.15 -10.54
CA SER A 152 -2.45 24.79 -10.08
C SER A 152 -2.96 23.51 -10.75
N PRO A 153 -3.97 22.83 -10.20
CA PRO A 153 -4.67 21.74 -10.88
C PRO A 153 -5.23 22.14 -12.25
N ALA A 154 -5.70 23.39 -12.42
CA ALA A 154 -6.15 23.89 -13.73
C ALA A 154 -5.00 23.92 -14.76
N GLY A 155 -3.77 24.21 -14.32
CA GLY A 155 -2.58 24.06 -15.16
C GLY A 155 -2.31 22.60 -15.53
N LEU A 156 -2.28 21.72 -14.52
CA LEU A 156 -1.90 20.31 -14.71
C LEU A 156 -2.89 19.54 -15.60
N TYR A 157 -4.19 19.80 -15.44
CA TYR A 157 -5.26 18.98 -16.04
C TYR A 157 -6.16 19.73 -17.03
N GLY A 158 -5.99 21.04 -17.14
CA GLY A 158 -6.89 21.91 -17.87
C GLY A 158 -8.16 22.26 -17.10
N ASN A 159 -8.73 23.42 -17.39
CA ASN A 159 -10.05 23.83 -16.90
C ASN A 159 -10.78 24.70 -17.92
N PHE A 160 -12.09 24.52 -18.06
CA PHE A 160 -12.88 25.27 -19.04
C PHE A 160 -12.85 26.78 -18.74
N GLY A 161 -12.58 27.59 -19.76
CA GLY A 161 -12.54 29.05 -19.61
C GLY A 161 -11.26 29.61 -18.98
N GLN A 162 -10.22 28.79 -18.83
CA GLN A 162 -8.96 29.19 -18.19
C GLN A 162 -7.73 28.87 -19.03
N SER A 163 -7.80 28.99 -20.37
CA SER A 163 -6.67 28.66 -21.25
C SER A 163 -5.42 29.51 -20.98
N ASN A 164 -5.56 30.83 -20.79
CA ASN A 164 -4.47 31.73 -20.40
C ASN A 164 -3.84 31.33 -19.05
N TYR A 165 -4.68 31.12 -18.03
CA TYR A 165 -4.25 30.77 -16.68
C TYR A 165 -3.59 29.39 -16.63
N SER A 166 -4.20 28.38 -17.25
CA SER A 166 -3.67 27.02 -17.30
C SER A 166 -2.31 26.98 -18.00
N ALA A 167 -2.18 27.69 -19.14
CA ALA A 167 -0.91 27.82 -19.86
C ALA A 167 0.16 28.50 -19.01
N ALA A 168 -0.17 29.62 -18.36
CA ALA A 168 0.76 30.33 -17.47
C ALA A 168 1.21 29.45 -16.28
N LYS A 169 0.29 28.70 -15.67
CA LYS A 169 0.59 27.82 -14.53
C LYS A 169 1.45 26.61 -14.94
N MET A 170 1.28 26.05 -16.14
CA MET A 170 2.19 25.03 -16.66
C MET A 170 3.56 25.58 -17.05
N ALA A 171 3.64 26.81 -17.55
CA ALA A 171 4.91 27.47 -17.85
C ALA A 171 5.79 27.61 -16.59
N LEU A 172 5.18 27.85 -15.42
CA LEU A 172 5.88 27.89 -14.14
C LEU A 172 6.49 26.53 -13.74
N LEU A 173 5.81 25.42 -14.03
CA LEU A 173 6.36 24.07 -13.83
C LEU A 173 7.56 23.83 -14.76
N GLY A 174 7.45 24.22 -16.04
CA GLY A 174 8.57 24.15 -16.98
C GLY A 174 9.79 24.98 -16.54
N LEU A 175 9.55 26.19 -16.02
CA LEU A 175 10.61 27.04 -15.46
C LEU A 175 11.26 26.39 -14.22
N CYS A 176 10.45 25.83 -13.32
CA CYS A 176 10.94 25.08 -12.16
C CYS A 176 11.86 23.92 -12.57
N ASN A 177 11.44 23.11 -13.55
CA ASN A 177 12.19 21.95 -14.02
C ASN A 177 13.60 22.30 -14.50
N THR A 178 13.77 23.46 -15.15
CA THR A 178 15.10 23.89 -15.63
C THR A 178 15.93 24.47 -14.48
N LEU A 179 15.34 25.36 -13.67
CA LEU A 179 16.06 26.02 -12.58
C LEU A 179 16.48 25.05 -11.46
N SER A 180 15.71 23.98 -11.24
CA SER A 180 16.09 22.94 -10.27
C SER A 180 17.42 22.27 -10.64
N ILE A 181 17.66 22.07 -11.95
CA ILE A 181 18.90 21.50 -12.50
C ILE A 181 20.05 22.50 -12.39
N GLU A 182 19.85 23.75 -12.85
CA GLU A 182 20.88 24.79 -12.81
C GLU A 182 21.33 25.14 -11.37
N GLY A 183 20.39 25.06 -10.42
CA GLY A 183 20.57 25.41 -9.01
C GLY A 183 21.17 24.30 -8.16
N LYS A 184 20.94 23.02 -8.48
CA LYS A 184 21.27 21.86 -7.62
C LYS A 184 22.72 21.87 -7.13
N GLY A 185 23.69 22.05 -8.03
CA GLY A 185 25.13 22.08 -7.69
C GLY A 185 25.55 23.26 -6.78
N ARG A 186 24.67 24.24 -6.59
CA ARG A 186 24.88 25.44 -5.76
C ARG A 186 23.98 25.46 -4.52
N ASN A 187 23.31 24.36 -4.18
CA ASN A 187 22.34 24.28 -3.08
C ASN A 187 21.21 25.33 -3.22
N ILE A 188 20.78 25.55 -4.46
CA ILE A 188 19.58 26.32 -4.78
C ILE A 188 18.55 25.32 -5.24
N PHE A 189 17.50 25.12 -4.45
CA PHE A 189 16.43 24.19 -4.77
C PHE A 189 15.18 24.93 -5.20
N VAL A 190 14.58 24.44 -6.29
CA VAL A 190 13.40 25.04 -6.90
C VAL A 190 12.34 23.96 -6.99
N ASN A 191 11.19 24.18 -6.37
CA ASN A 191 10.07 23.23 -6.35
C ASN A 191 8.77 23.94 -6.77
N THR A 192 7.78 23.16 -7.17
CA THR A 192 6.46 23.65 -7.58
C THR A 192 5.38 23.15 -6.62
N ILE A 193 4.47 24.05 -6.23
CA ILE A 193 3.26 23.73 -5.47
C ILE A 193 2.03 23.96 -6.36
N ALA A 194 1.10 23.01 -6.36
CA ALA A 194 -0.22 23.07 -7.00
C ALA A 194 -1.29 23.11 -5.90
N PRO A 195 -1.60 24.31 -5.36
CA PRO A 195 -2.52 24.43 -4.24
C PRO A 195 -3.98 24.38 -4.69
N LEU A 196 -4.83 23.75 -3.87
CA LEU A 196 -6.28 23.90 -3.90
C LEU A 196 -6.74 24.45 -2.54
N ALA A 197 -7.01 25.74 -2.49
CA ALA A 197 -7.48 26.43 -1.29
C ALA A 197 -8.69 27.31 -1.58
N MET A 198 -9.56 27.47 -0.59
CA MET A 198 -10.56 28.53 -0.55
C MET A 198 -9.87 29.85 -0.27
N THR A 199 -9.84 30.70 -1.29
CA THR A 199 -9.32 32.07 -1.21
C THR A 199 -10.33 33.00 -1.89
N ARG A 200 -10.08 34.31 -1.84
CA ARG A 200 -10.88 35.27 -2.61
C ARG A 200 -11.02 34.91 -4.10
N MET A 201 -10.08 34.14 -4.67
CA MET A 201 -10.12 33.68 -6.07
C MET A 201 -11.06 32.49 -6.32
N THR A 202 -11.46 31.73 -5.29
CA THR A 202 -12.11 30.41 -5.45
C THR A 202 -13.38 30.22 -4.61
N LEU A 203 -13.79 31.23 -3.84
CA LEU A 203 -14.95 31.20 -2.93
C LEU A 203 -16.26 30.74 -3.62
N ASP A 204 -16.52 31.16 -4.86
CA ASP A 204 -17.78 30.89 -5.56
C ASP A 204 -17.83 29.50 -6.23
N VAL A 205 -16.75 28.71 -6.15
CA VAL A 205 -16.61 27.44 -6.88
C VAL A 205 -16.90 26.21 -6.00
N PHE A 206 -16.66 26.31 -4.68
CA PHE A 206 -16.73 25.15 -3.78
C PHE A 206 -18.09 25.03 -3.07
N PRO A 207 -18.57 23.80 -2.80
CA PRO A 207 -19.74 23.58 -1.96
C PRO A 207 -19.57 24.14 -0.54
N GLU A 208 -20.67 24.57 0.08
CA GLU A 208 -20.68 24.93 1.51
C GLU A 208 -20.20 23.75 2.38
N GLY A 209 -19.40 24.06 3.41
CA GLY A 209 -18.84 23.05 4.33
C GLY A 209 -17.51 22.43 3.90
N THR A 210 -16.92 22.88 2.79
CA THR A 210 -15.62 22.38 2.33
C THR A 210 -14.46 23.03 3.14
N ASP A 211 -13.62 22.22 3.78
CA ASP A 211 -12.50 22.70 4.60
C ASP A 211 -11.17 22.77 3.81
N LEU A 212 -11.02 23.83 3.01
CA LEU A 212 -9.86 24.08 2.16
C LEU A 212 -9.09 25.34 2.60
N GLN A 213 -8.82 25.46 3.90
CA GLN A 213 -8.15 26.62 4.44
C GLN A 213 -6.68 26.70 3.97
N PRO A 214 -6.16 27.91 3.66
CA PRO A 214 -4.76 28.11 3.27
C PRO A 214 -3.74 27.56 4.28
N GLN A 215 -4.08 27.57 5.58
CA GLN A 215 -3.29 27.02 6.68
C GLN A 215 -2.95 25.54 6.48
N HIS A 216 -3.82 24.79 5.79
CA HIS A 216 -3.61 23.37 5.56
C HIS A 216 -2.57 23.08 4.48
N ILE A 217 -2.19 24.08 3.68
CA ILE A 217 -1.16 23.97 2.63
C ILE A 217 0.19 24.48 3.13
N CYS A 218 0.17 25.48 4.02
CA CYS A 218 1.36 26.17 4.51
C CYS A 218 2.50 25.23 4.97
N PRO A 219 2.27 24.17 5.78
CA PRO A 219 3.35 23.28 6.24
C PRO A 219 4.18 22.64 5.12
N PHE A 220 3.56 22.29 3.98
CA PHE A 220 4.26 21.68 2.85
C PHE A 220 5.23 22.68 2.20
N VAL A 221 4.78 23.91 1.99
CA VAL A 221 5.60 25.00 1.43
C VAL A 221 6.74 25.37 2.37
N ILE A 222 6.46 25.45 3.67
CA ILE A 222 7.45 25.74 4.70
C ILE A 222 8.54 24.66 4.70
N TYR A 223 8.17 23.38 4.70
CA TYR A 223 9.15 22.30 4.67
C TYR A 223 9.99 22.30 3.38
N LEU A 224 9.38 22.53 2.21
CA LEU A 224 10.12 22.64 0.94
C LEU A 224 11.16 23.77 0.93
N CYS A 225 10.97 24.78 1.78
CA CYS A 225 11.90 25.89 1.96
C CYS A 225 12.92 25.70 3.10
N HIS A 226 12.83 24.63 3.89
CA HIS A 226 13.75 24.38 4.99
C HIS A 226 15.12 23.89 4.49
N GLU A 227 16.16 24.11 5.29
CA GLU A 227 17.52 23.70 4.93
C GLU A 227 17.69 22.17 4.88
N ASP A 228 17.01 21.45 5.77
CA ASP A 228 16.98 19.98 5.80
C ASP A 228 16.33 19.36 4.56
N CYS A 229 15.45 20.10 3.88
CA CYS A 229 14.80 19.61 2.68
C CYS A 229 15.80 19.54 1.52
N GLN A 230 16.05 18.34 1.01
CA GLN A 230 16.92 18.06 -0.14
C GLN A 230 16.16 17.96 -1.47
N GLU A 231 14.86 18.26 -1.46
CA GLU A 231 14.01 18.18 -2.65
C GLU A 231 14.26 19.35 -3.60
N THR A 232 14.41 19.04 -4.88
CA THR A 232 14.46 20.03 -5.97
C THR A 232 13.81 19.41 -7.21
N GLY A 233 13.10 20.21 -8.01
CA GLY A 233 12.34 19.74 -9.17
C GLY A 233 11.05 18.99 -8.83
N SER A 234 10.63 18.98 -7.56
CA SER A 234 9.39 18.32 -7.15
C SER A 234 8.17 19.15 -7.55
N LEU A 235 7.10 18.46 -7.95
CA LEU A 235 5.75 18.99 -8.09
C LEU A 235 4.87 18.38 -6.99
N VAL A 236 4.31 19.23 -6.13
CA VAL A 236 3.46 18.82 -5.01
C VAL A 236 2.06 19.40 -5.20
N GLU A 237 1.04 18.56 -5.21
CA GLU A 237 -0.36 18.98 -5.09
C GLU A 237 -0.74 18.97 -3.61
N ALA A 238 -1.44 20.01 -3.15
CA ALA A 238 -1.81 20.13 -1.74
C ALA A 238 -3.18 20.79 -1.54
N ALA A 239 -3.99 20.22 -0.65
CA ALA A 239 -5.35 20.64 -0.34
C ALA A 239 -5.80 20.07 1.00
N GLY A 240 -6.43 20.86 1.88
CA GLY A 240 -7.13 20.34 3.07
C GLY A 240 -6.28 19.45 4.01
N GLY A 241 -4.96 19.61 4.02
CA GLY A 241 -4.03 18.86 4.87
C GLY A 241 -3.50 17.59 4.22
N PHE A 242 -3.95 17.29 3.01
CA PHE A 242 -3.41 16.26 2.13
C PHE A 242 -2.38 16.88 1.17
N ALA A 243 -1.35 16.10 0.85
CA ALA A 243 -0.47 16.39 -0.28
C ALA A 243 0.00 15.10 -0.96
N CYS A 244 0.27 15.20 -2.26
CA CYS A 244 0.92 14.15 -3.05
C CYS A 244 1.98 14.75 -3.98
N LYS A 245 2.95 13.92 -4.38
CA LYS A 245 3.87 14.27 -5.47
C LYS A 245 3.29 13.82 -6.80
N THR A 246 3.40 14.68 -7.80
CA THR A 246 2.94 14.41 -9.17
C THR A 246 4.14 14.47 -10.12
N ARG A 247 4.19 13.55 -11.09
CA ARG A 247 5.30 13.45 -12.06
C ARG A 247 4.77 13.08 -13.45
N LEU A 248 5.60 13.29 -14.47
CA LEU A 248 5.34 12.76 -15.80
C LEU A 248 5.63 11.25 -15.85
N GLN A 249 4.81 10.53 -16.61
CA GLN A 249 4.91 9.10 -16.84
C GLN A 249 4.85 8.84 -18.34
N ARG A 250 5.60 7.85 -18.83
CA ARG A 250 5.63 7.46 -20.25
C ARG A 250 5.25 5.98 -20.37
N SER A 251 4.37 5.64 -21.30
CA SER A 251 4.09 4.24 -21.65
C SER A 251 5.38 3.54 -22.14
N GLN A 252 5.37 2.21 -22.19
CA GLN A 252 6.50 1.45 -22.74
C GLN A 252 6.84 1.86 -24.19
N GLY A 253 5.83 2.32 -24.93
CA GLY A 253 5.96 2.60 -26.36
C GLY A 253 6.16 1.32 -27.17
N MET A 254 6.47 1.49 -28.46
CA MET A 254 6.83 0.37 -29.32
C MET A 254 7.60 0.83 -30.55
N GLN A 255 8.29 -0.12 -31.16
CA GLN A 255 8.85 0.05 -32.49
C GLN A 255 7.77 -0.16 -33.56
N LEU A 256 7.57 0.83 -34.44
CA LEU A 256 6.62 0.76 -35.56
C LEU A 256 7.29 0.34 -36.88
N ARG A 257 8.62 0.30 -36.91
CA ARG A 257 9.40 -0.09 -38.10
C ARG A 257 9.89 -1.52 -37.94
N GLN A 258 9.64 -2.37 -38.93
CA GLN A 258 10.22 -3.70 -38.93
C GLN A 258 11.64 -3.69 -39.49
N PHE A 259 11.92 -2.80 -40.46
CA PHE A 259 13.22 -2.65 -41.10
C PHE A 259 13.70 -1.19 -41.13
N VAL A 260 15.02 -0.99 -41.24
CA VAL A 260 15.65 0.34 -41.39
C VAL A 260 15.25 1.02 -42.72
N ALA A 261 14.73 0.27 -43.69
CA ALA A 261 14.17 0.84 -44.91
C ALA A 261 12.70 1.26 -44.77
N ASP A 262 11.98 0.76 -43.75
CA ASP A 262 10.55 1.01 -43.60
C ASP A 262 10.26 2.41 -43.10
N ASN A 263 9.15 2.97 -43.55
CA ASN A 263 8.52 4.12 -42.90
C ASN A 263 7.26 3.65 -42.17
N PRO A 264 7.00 4.12 -40.94
CA PRO A 264 5.70 3.91 -40.30
C PRO A 264 4.58 4.45 -41.18
N THR A 265 3.51 3.69 -41.34
CA THR A 265 2.29 4.14 -42.03
C THR A 265 1.25 4.61 -41.03
N VAL A 266 0.26 5.40 -41.48
CA VAL A 266 -0.86 5.84 -40.62
C VAL A 266 -1.65 4.64 -40.11
N GLU A 267 -1.82 3.62 -40.96
CA GLU A 267 -2.49 2.36 -40.64
C GLU A 267 -1.74 1.61 -39.53
N SER A 268 -0.40 1.51 -39.63
CA SER A 268 0.40 0.85 -38.60
C SER A 268 0.31 1.53 -37.22
N VAL A 269 0.19 2.86 -37.20
CA VAL A 269 -0.05 3.64 -35.97
C VAL A 269 -1.44 3.35 -35.41
N ALA A 270 -2.47 3.35 -36.26
CA ALA A 270 -3.85 3.12 -35.85
C ALA A 270 -4.06 1.69 -35.29
N GLU A 271 -3.51 0.68 -35.96
CA GLU A 271 -3.57 -0.73 -35.53
C GLU A 271 -2.90 -0.96 -34.17
N ASN A 272 -1.90 -0.14 -33.84
CA ASN A 272 -1.13 -0.27 -32.61
C ASN A 272 -1.44 0.80 -31.55
N TRP A 273 -2.45 1.65 -31.76
CA TRP A 273 -2.73 2.78 -30.88
C TRP A 273 -3.07 2.37 -29.44
N SER A 274 -3.79 1.25 -29.28
CA SER A 274 -4.15 0.70 -27.97
C SER A 274 -2.92 0.34 -27.15
N ARG A 275 -1.92 -0.29 -27.78
CA ARG A 275 -0.65 -0.67 -27.16
C ARG A 275 0.23 0.56 -26.87
N LEU A 276 0.28 1.54 -27.78
CA LEU A 276 0.99 2.80 -27.55
C LEU A 276 0.41 3.58 -26.35
N SER A 277 -0.90 3.48 -26.15
CA SER A 277 -1.65 4.14 -25.07
C SER A 277 -1.73 3.29 -23.79
N ASP A 278 -1.06 2.14 -23.72
CA ASP A 278 -1.06 1.28 -22.54
C ASP A 278 -0.03 1.77 -21.51
N PHE A 279 -0.52 2.19 -20.35
CA PHE A 279 0.30 2.63 -19.22
C PHE A 279 0.43 1.57 -18.11
N SER A 280 -0.09 0.36 -18.30
CA SER A 280 0.06 -0.75 -17.35
C SER A 280 1.54 -1.16 -17.17
N VAL A 281 2.34 -1.02 -18.23
CA VAL A 281 3.80 -1.07 -18.20
C VAL A 281 4.32 0.30 -18.63
N SER A 282 4.82 1.07 -17.67
CA SER A 282 5.23 2.45 -17.91
C SER A 282 6.38 2.85 -17.00
N THR A 283 7.20 3.77 -17.48
CA THR A 283 8.39 4.25 -16.77
C THR A 283 8.23 5.72 -16.38
N PRO A 284 8.65 6.10 -15.17
CA PRO A 284 8.91 7.49 -14.83
C PRO A 284 10.04 8.02 -15.71
N VAL A 285 9.92 9.26 -16.17
CA VAL A 285 10.99 9.92 -16.92
C VAL A 285 11.61 10.96 -16.00
N ASP A 286 12.75 10.60 -15.39
CA ASP A 286 13.39 11.41 -14.36
C ASP A 286 14.16 12.62 -14.95
N ASP A 287 14.77 12.44 -16.12
CA ASP A 287 15.45 13.52 -16.84
C ASP A 287 15.44 13.31 -18.37
N ASN A 288 15.86 14.36 -19.10
CA ASN A 288 15.87 14.37 -20.56
C ASN A 288 16.87 13.37 -21.17
N GLN A 289 18.01 13.11 -20.53
CA GLN A 289 19.00 12.15 -21.02
C GLN A 289 18.49 10.72 -20.88
N ALA A 290 17.90 10.37 -19.73
CA ALA A 290 17.26 9.07 -19.50
C ALA A 290 16.09 8.85 -20.48
N GLY A 291 15.27 9.88 -20.69
CA GLY A 291 14.19 9.87 -21.67
C GLY A 291 14.68 9.55 -23.09
N ALA A 292 15.75 10.22 -23.54
CA ALA A 292 16.34 10.03 -24.86
C ALA A 292 17.05 8.67 -25.00
N ALA A 293 17.79 8.24 -23.97
CA ALA A 293 18.51 6.97 -23.97
C ALA A 293 17.55 5.78 -24.16
N HIS A 294 16.42 5.78 -23.48
CA HIS A 294 15.38 4.77 -23.67
C HIS A 294 14.84 4.73 -25.11
N ILE A 295 14.57 5.89 -25.72
CA ILE A 295 14.11 5.94 -27.12
C ILE A 295 15.18 5.36 -28.05
N MET A 296 16.44 5.74 -27.86
CA MET A 296 17.58 5.24 -28.65
C MET A 296 17.76 3.73 -28.50
N GLU A 297 17.48 3.17 -27.33
CA GLU A 297 17.49 1.73 -27.08
C GLU A 297 16.35 1.03 -27.82
N GLN A 298 15.12 1.57 -27.80
CA GLN A 298 13.98 0.97 -28.51
C GLN A 298 14.14 0.95 -30.04
N ILE A 299 14.91 1.88 -30.60
CA ILE A 299 15.22 1.91 -32.04
C ILE A 299 16.56 1.27 -32.39
N ARG A 300 17.28 0.72 -31.41
CA ARG A 300 18.47 -0.09 -31.65
C ARG A 300 18.04 -1.43 -32.27
N ASP A 301 18.93 -2.02 -33.07
CA ASP A 301 18.79 -3.38 -33.61
C ASP A 301 17.59 -3.62 -34.55
N ILE A 302 17.07 -2.57 -35.21
CA ILE A 302 16.14 -2.76 -36.34
C ILE A 302 16.91 -3.42 -37.50
N PRO A 303 16.44 -4.55 -38.06
CA PRO A 303 17.10 -5.18 -39.20
C PRO A 303 17.17 -4.27 -40.43
N ALA A 304 18.25 -4.38 -41.21
CA ALA A 304 18.49 -3.47 -42.34
C ALA A 304 17.49 -3.64 -43.50
N SER A 305 17.00 -4.85 -43.76
CA SER A 305 16.12 -5.15 -44.90
C SER A 305 15.24 -6.37 -44.63
N PRO A 306 14.10 -6.50 -45.33
CA PRO A 306 13.27 -7.69 -45.30
C PRO A 306 14.05 -8.93 -45.70
N LEU A 307 13.71 -10.06 -45.07
CA LEU A 307 14.25 -11.34 -45.50
C LEU A 307 13.70 -11.72 -46.89
N PRO A 308 14.47 -12.47 -47.70
CA PRO A 308 14.01 -13.03 -48.95
C PRO A 308 12.72 -13.86 -48.78
N ALA A 309 11.87 -13.91 -49.81
CA ALA A 309 10.62 -14.68 -49.76
C ALA A 309 10.84 -16.18 -49.49
N ASN A 310 12.01 -16.73 -49.85
CA ASN A 310 12.42 -18.10 -49.60
C ASN A 310 13.15 -18.32 -48.26
N ALA A 311 13.21 -17.31 -47.39
CA ALA A 311 13.81 -17.46 -46.07
C ALA A 311 13.13 -18.58 -45.27
N THR A 312 13.95 -19.40 -44.62
CA THR A 312 13.54 -20.49 -43.76
C THR A 312 12.77 -19.98 -42.54
N ALA A 313 12.01 -20.85 -41.89
CA ALA A 313 11.32 -20.50 -40.65
C ALA A 313 12.29 -20.02 -39.56
N LEU A 314 13.50 -20.61 -39.48
CA LEU A 314 14.54 -20.20 -38.52
C LEU A 314 15.04 -18.78 -38.79
N GLU A 315 15.35 -18.45 -40.05
CA GLU A 315 15.81 -17.09 -40.41
C GLU A 315 14.75 -16.04 -40.06
N ARG A 316 13.47 -16.34 -40.31
CA ARG A 316 12.35 -15.46 -39.95
C ARG A 316 12.23 -15.25 -38.43
N MET A 317 12.35 -16.33 -37.65
CA MET A 317 12.32 -16.27 -36.20
C MET A 317 13.51 -15.48 -35.64
N GLN A 318 14.71 -15.66 -36.19
CA GLN A 318 15.93 -14.99 -35.75
C GLN A 318 15.98 -13.50 -36.14
N ALA A 319 15.39 -13.13 -37.27
CA ALA A 319 15.33 -11.73 -37.70
C ALA A 319 14.27 -10.91 -36.95
N HIS A 320 13.33 -11.57 -36.27
CA HIS A 320 12.28 -10.89 -35.53
C HIS A 320 12.72 -10.56 -34.10
N ARG A 321 12.66 -9.28 -33.73
CA ARG A 321 12.92 -8.83 -32.37
C ARG A 321 11.68 -9.09 -31.49
N ILE A 322 11.80 -10.04 -30.57
CA ILE A 322 10.81 -10.23 -29.49
C ILE A 322 10.95 -9.05 -28.51
N PRO A 323 9.86 -8.36 -28.14
CA PRO A 323 9.92 -7.26 -27.18
C PRO A 323 10.56 -7.69 -25.85
N ASP A 324 11.37 -6.79 -25.27
CA ASP A 324 11.93 -7.01 -23.94
C ASP A 324 10.77 -6.99 -22.90
N LEU A 325 10.74 -7.99 -22.02
CA LEU A 325 9.74 -8.12 -20.96
C LEU A 325 10.26 -7.45 -19.69
N HIS A 326 9.60 -6.37 -19.26
CA HIS A 326 9.90 -5.73 -17.97
C HIS A 326 8.98 -6.28 -16.88
N PHE A 327 9.55 -6.64 -15.74
CA PHE A 327 8.80 -7.20 -14.61
C PHE A 327 9.50 -6.91 -13.29
N ALA A 328 8.76 -7.05 -12.19
CA ALA A 328 9.28 -6.93 -10.84
C ALA A 328 8.77 -8.08 -9.98
N TYR A 329 9.54 -8.46 -8.97
CA TYR A 329 9.10 -9.43 -7.96
C TYR A 329 9.57 -9.04 -6.57
N THR A 330 8.93 -9.64 -5.57
CA THR A 330 9.17 -9.41 -4.15
C THR A 330 9.65 -10.68 -3.45
N SER A 331 10.03 -10.55 -2.18
CA SER A 331 10.33 -11.72 -1.34
C SER A 331 9.15 -12.70 -1.25
N GLY A 332 7.90 -12.19 -1.32
CA GLY A 332 6.71 -13.02 -1.35
C GLY A 332 6.64 -13.94 -2.58
N ASP A 333 7.12 -13.48 -3.72
CA ASP A 333 7.13 -14.26 -4.96
C ASP A 333 8.15 -15.40 -4.91
N VAL A 334 9.36 -15.13 -4.41
CA VAL A 334 10.41 -16.14 -4.29
C VAL A 334 10.05 -17.19 -3.21
N ILE A 335 9.40 -16.79 -2.12
CA ILE A 335 8.90 -17.72 -1.08
C ILE A 335 7.78 -18.59 -1.66
N ARG A 336 6.82 -17.98 -2.38
CA ARG A 336 5.75 -18.71 -3.07
C ARG A 336 6.32 -19.75 -4.04
N TYR A 337 7.35 -19.38 -4.81
CA TYR A 337 8.03 -20.31 -5.68
C TYR A 337 8.66 -21.47 -4.90
N ALA A 338 9.42 -21.17 -3.84
CA ALA A 338 10.06 -22.19 -3.01
C ALA A 338 9.05 -23.20 -2.42
N LEU A 339 7.95 -22.70 -1.84
CA LEU A 339 6.85 -23.54 -1.33
C LEU A 339 6.23 -24.39 -2.44
N SER A 340 6.04 -23.81 -3.62
CA SER A 340 5.41 -24.48 -4.76
C SER A 340 6.27 -25.57 -5.41
N ILE A 341 7.56 -25.64 -5.06
CA ILE A 341 8.43 -26.75 -5.44
C ILE A 341 8.71 -27.69 -4.27
N GLY A 342 8.08 -27.50 -3.09
CA GLY A 342 8.15 -28.43 -1.95
C GLY A 342 8.98 -27.97 -0.76
N ALA A 343 9.50 -26.73 -0.75
CA ALA A 343 10.23 -26.23 0.42
C ALA A 343 9.34 -26.25 1.68
N GLY A 344 9.87 -26.73 2.80
CA GLY A 344 9.09 -26.90 4.02
C GLY A 344 9.92 -26.78 5.31
N LEU A 345 9.21 -26.64 6.44
CA LEU A 345 9.84 -26.58 7.75
C LEU A 345 10.20 -27.98 8.29
N PRO A 346 11.27 -28.09 9.09
CA PRO A 346 12.18 -27.01 9.52
C PRO A 346 13.35 -26.75 8.55
N ASP A 347 13.60 -27.64 7.59
CA ASP A 347 14.87 -27.72 6.86
C ASP A 347 15.08 -26.56 5.86
N ASP A 348 14.02 -26.04 5.25
CA ASP A 348 14.11 -25.04 4.18
C ASP A 348 13.85 -23.60 4.63
N LEU A 349 13.99 -23.31 5.94
CA LEU A 349 13.75 -21.97 6.49
C LEU A 349 14.47 -20.82 5.74
N PRO A 350 15.72 -20.97 5.24
CA PRO A 350 16.39 -19.95 4.43
C PRO A 350 15.69 -19.61 3.10
N PHE A 351 14.77 -20.43 2.61
CA PHE A 351 14.04 -20.16 1.36
C PHE A 351 12.63 -19.62 1.58
N ILE A 352 12.07 -19.77 2.79
CA ILE A 352 10.65 -19.50 3.07
C ILE A 352 10.41 -18.43 4.15
N TYR A 353 11.48 -17.87 4.73
CA TYR A 353 11.38 -16.79 5.70
C TYR A 353 12.35 -15.65 5.38
N GLU A 354 11.79 -14.54 4.92
CA GLU A 354 12.51 -13.33 4.52
C GLU A 354 13.29 -12.65 5.66
N GLY A 355 12.96 -12.97 6.93
CA GLY A 355 13.70 -12.50 8.09
C GLY A 355 14.87 -13.42 8.50
N HIS A 356 15.09 -14.54 7.81
CA HIS A 356 16.23 -15.42 8.06
C HIS A 356 17.54 -14.70 7.65
N SER A 357 18.62 -14.85 8.44
CA SER A 357 19.90 -14.19 8.14
C SER A 357 20.51 -14.63 6.82
N ASP A 358 20.23 -15.87 6.43
CA ASP A 358 20.70 -16.49 5.19
C ASP A 358 19.57 -16.60 4.15
N PHE A 359 18.56 -15.72 4.21
CA PHE A 359 17.46 -15.75 3.26
C PHE A 359 17.98 -15.66 1.82
N CYS A 360 17.62 -16.63 0.98
CA CYS A 360 18.12 -16.73 -0.37
C CYS A 360 17.08 -17.32 -1.34
N VAL A 361 17.34 -17.15 -2.63
CA VAL A 361 16.43 -17.57 -3.70
C VAL A 361 16.92 -18.88 -4.30
N ILE A 362 16.03 -19.87 -4.43
CA ILE A 362 16.36 -21.13 -5.10
C ILE A 362 16.66 -20.84 -6.59
N PRO A 363 17.85 -21.21 -7.11
CA PRO A 363 18.32 -20.80 -8.44
C PRO A 363 17.37 -21.10 -9.61
N THR A 364 16.56 -22.17 -9.53
CA THR A 364 15.57 -22.49 -10.56
C THR A 364 14.45 -21.46 -10.67
N PHE A 365 14.34 -20.48 -9.76
CA PHE A 365 13.47 -19.32 -9.93
C PHE A 365 13.80 -18.52 -11.21
N ALA A 366 15.03 -18.63 -11.74
CA ALA A 366 15.39 -18.06 -13.03
C ALA A 366 14.49 -18.52 -14.18
N SER A 367 13.89 -19.72 -14.12
CA SER A 367 12.92 -20.15 -15.14
C SER A 367 11.65 -19.29 -15.08
N VAL A 368 11.18 -18.91 -13.89
CA VAL A 368 10.03 -18.02 -13.70
C VAL A 368 10.32 -16.64 -14.28
N MET A 369 11.53 -16.12 -14.07
CA MET A 369 11.99 -14.84 -14.61
C MET A 369 12.04 -14.83 -16.15
N GLY A 370 12.20 -16.00 -16.77
CA GLY A 370 12.36 -16.14 -18.23
C GLY A 370 11.17 -16.73 -18.98
N GLN A 371 10.20 -17.37 -18.33
CA GLN A 371 9.19 -18.18 -19.02
C GLN A 371 8.09 -17.36 -19.72
N ASP A 372 7.74 -16.20 -19.18
CA ASP A 372 6.61 -15.41 -19.70
C ASP A 372 6.90 -14.92 -21.13
N SER A 373 8.11 -14.43 -21.38
CA SER A 373 8.55 -14.02 -22.71
C SER A 373 8.65 -15.19 -23.70
N VAL A 374 8.77 -16.42 -23.21
CA VAL A 374 8.84 -17.63 -24.04
C VAL A 374 7.46 -18.19 -24.36
N PHE A 375 6.51 -18.16 -23.43
CA PHE A 375 5.19 -18.78 -23.64
C PHE A 375 4.08 -17.80 -24.03
N LYS A 376 4.26 -16.49 -23.79
CA LYS A 376 3.28 -15.45 -24.15
C LYS A 376 3.71 -14.68 -25.40
N ASP A 377 4.97 -14.23 -25.44
CA ASP A 377 5.41 -13.24 -26.44
C ASP A 377 5.94 -13.85 -27.76
N ILE A 378 6.10 -15.18 -27.83
CA ILE A 378 6.45 -15.86 -29.10
C ILE A 378 5.27 -15.92 -30.09
N VAL A 379 4.06 -15.68 -29.61
CA VAL A 379 2.85 -15.68 -30.44
C VAL A 379 2.89 -14.45 -31.34
N GLY A 380 2.95 -14.67 -32.66
CA GLY A 380 3.09 -13.61 -33.67
C GLY A 380 4.51 -13.44 -34.22
N VAL A 381 5.50 -14.18 -33.71
CA VAL A 381 6.83 -14.24 -34.29
C VAL A 381 6.77 -14.98 -35.64
N PRO A 382 7.19 -14.36 -36.77
CA PRO A 382 7.20 -14.99 -38.08
C PRO A 382 7.98 -16.31 -38.09
N GLY A 383 7.40 -17.36 -38.66
CA GLY A 383 7.89 -18.74 -38.62
C GLY A 383 7.10 -19.64 -37.68
N PHE A 384 6.53 -19.11 -36.58
CA PHE A 384 5.63 -19.87 -35.71
C PHE A 384 4.23 -20.04 -36.29
N ASP A 385 3.85 -19.25 -37.30
CA ASP A 385 2.62 -19.41 -38.09
C ASP A 385 2.55 -20.76 -38.83
N GLN A 386 3.68 -21.42 -39.01
CA GLN A 386 3.77 -22.75 -39.61
C GLN A 386 3.67 -23.88 -38.57
N ILE A 387 3.71 -23.56 -37.27
CA ILE A 387 3.79 -24.52 -36.17
C ILE A 387 2.44 -24.60 -35.45
N ASP A 388 2.00 -25.81 -35.13
CA ASP A 388 0.83 -26.02 -34.27
C ASP A 388 1.23 -25.83 -32.80
N LEU A 389 0.91 -24.64 -32.26
CA LEU A 389 1.24 -24.27 -30.89
C LEU A 389 0.41 -25.05 -29.86
N SER A 390 -0.74 -25.62 -30.23
CA SER A 390 -1.64 -26.31 -29.29
C SER A 390 -1.04 -27.61 -28.72
N ARG A 391 0.00 -28.14 -29.37
CA ARG A 391 0.70 -29.37 -29.00
C ARG A 391 2.15 -29.12 -28.58
N ALA A 392 2.43 -27.93 -28.07
CA ALA A 392 3.72 -27.57 -27.49
C ALA A 392 3.95 -28.33 -26.19
N VAL A 393 5.10 -28.98 -26.08
CA VAL A 393 5.57 -29.60 -24.84
C VAL A 393 6.97 -29.11 -24.51
N HIS A 394 7.20 -28.81 -23.24
CA HIS A 394 8.52 -28.41 -22.75
C HIS A 394 9.43 -29.66 -22.70
N GLY A 395 10.45 -29.72 -23.56
CA GLY A 395 11.35 -30.87 -23.69
C GLY A 395 12.58 -30.82 -22.80
N GLU A 396 13.25 -29.67 -22.72
CA GLU A 396 14.46 -29.50 -21.89
C GLU A 396 14.58 -28.08 -21.34
N GLN A 397 15.20 -27.96 -20.17
CA GLN A 397 15.54 -26.70 -19.53
C GLN A 397 17.03 -26.64 -19.22
N TYR A 398 17.64 -25.48 -19.44
CA TYR A 398 18.95 -25.11 -18.91
C TYR A 398 18.87 -23.74 -18.23
N ILE A 399 19.59 -23.56 -17.13
CA ILE A 399 19.73 -22.29 -16.40
C ILE A 399 21.20 -22.12 -16.03
N GLU A 400 21.71 -20.90 -16.20
CA GLU A 400 23.05 -20.48 -15.74
C GLU A 400 22.96 -19.15 -15.01
N LEU A 401 23.52 -19.06 -13.81
CA LEU A 401 23.59 -17.82 -13.06
C LEU A 401 24.91 -17.10 -13.34
N MET A 402 24.81 -15.84 -13.74
CA MET A 402 25.97 -14.93 -13.82
C MET A 402 26.21 -14.26 -12.47
N LYS A 403 25.13 -14.04 -11.71
CA LYS A 403 25.11 -13.48 -10.36
C LYS A 403 24.01 -14.18 -9.53
N PRO A 404 24.13 -14.18 -8.19
CA PRO A 404 23.03 -14.64 -7.33
C PRO A 404 21.74 -13.87 -7.61
N ILE A 405 20.60 -14.57 -7.60
CA ILE A 405 19.29 -13.95 -7.78
C ILE A 405 18.93 -13.20 -6.49
N PRO A 406 18.64 -11.89 -6.54
CA PRO A 406 18.24 -11.13 -5.36
C PRO A 406 16.82 -11.52 -4.92
N SER A 407 16.47 -11.23 -3.67
CA SER A 407 15.14 -11.55 -3.12
C SER A 407 13.99 -10.69 -3.65
N SER A 408 14.30 -9.57 -4.30
CA SER A 408 13.34 -8.64 -4.90
C SER A 408 14.05 -7.73 -5.87
N GLY A 409 13.33 -7.17 -6.83
CA GLY A 409 13.87 -6.15 -7.74
C GLY A 409 13.04 -5.99 -9.00
N GLU A 410 13.51 -5.10 -9.87
CA GLU A 410 12.99 -4.88 -11.22
C GLU A 410 13.99 -5.44 -12.23
N PHE A 411 13.48 -6.12 -13.25
CA PHE A 411 14.27 -6.87 -14.22
C PHE A 411 13.71 -6.71 -15.63
N THR A 412 14.59 -6.95 -16.60
CA THR A 412 14.26 -7.00 -18.01
C THR A 412 14.69 -8.35 -18.59
N THR A 413 13.76 -9.08 -19.18
CA THR A 413 14.05 -10.33 -19.89
C THR A 413 14.11 -10.08 -21.39
N ARG A 414 15.25 -10.36 -22.01
CA ARG A 414 15.44 -10.34 -23.46
C ARG A 414 15.42 -11.76 -23.99
N THR A 415 14.59 -12.01 -25.01
CA THR A 415 14.36 -13.37 -25.54
C THR A 415 14.68 -13.45 -27.02
N ARG A 416 15.27 -14.56 -27.45
CA ARG A 416 15.58 -14.84 -28.85
C ARG A 416 15.42 -16.32 -29.19
N VAL A 417 14.95 -16.61 -30.40
CA VAL A 417 15.03 -17.95 -30.96
C VAL A 417 16.43 -18.17 -31.50
N VAL A 418 17.15 -19.17 -31.01
CA VAL A 418 18.53 -19.45 -31.43
C VAL A 418 18.63 -20.61 -32.41
N ASP A 419 17.66 -21.52 -32.42
CA ASP A 419 17.64 -22.63 -33.37
C ASP A 419 16.23 -23.21 -33.57
N CYS A 420 16.01 -23.88 -34.70
CA CYS A 420 14.77 -24.55 -35.03
C CYS A 420 15.08 -25.80 -35.88
N LEU A 421 14.78 -26.99 -35.33
CA LEU A 421 15.16 -28.27 -35.90
C LEU A 421 13.96 -29.10 -36.35
N ASP A 422 14.02 -29.63 -37.57
CA ASP A 422 13.10 -30.63 -38.10
C ASP A 422 13.48 -32.02 -37.55
N LYS A 423 12.64 -32.56 -36.67
CA LYS A 423 12.77 -33.94 -36.15
C LYS A 423 11.81 -34.91 -36.84
N ARG A 424 11.38 -34.59 -38.07
CA ARG A 424 10.44 -35.33 -38.94
C ARG A 424 9.02 -35.39 -38.42
N LYS A 425 8.82 -35.88 -37.19
CA LYS A 425 7.49 -36.03 -36.56
C LYS A 425 7.09 -34.82 -35.71
N PHE A 426 8.04 -33.95 -35.40
CA PHE A 426 7.86 -32.76 -34.59
C PHE A 426 8.94 -31.74 -34.92
N THR A 427 8.71 -30.49 -34.53
CA THR A 427 9.69 -29.40 -34.60
C THR A 427 10.23 -29.14 -33.22
N GLN A 428 11.53 -28.92 -33.10
CA GLN A 428 12.19 -28.51 -31.86
C GLN A 428 12.68 -27.09 -32.01
N VAL A 429 12.18 -26.17 -31.18
CA VAL A 429 12.64 -24.78 -31.15
C VAL A 429 13.47 -24.54 -29.89
N ILE A 430 14.61 -23.88 -30.05
CA ILE A 430 15.54 -23.56 -28.98
C ILE A 430 15.49 -22.06 -28.76
N ILE A 431 15.14 -21.66 -27.55
CA ILE A 431 14.87 -20.27 -27.20
C ILE A 431 15.77 -19.91 -26.03
N GLU A 432 16.50 -18.82 -26.16
CA GLU A 432 17.31 -18.27 -25.07
C GLU A 432 16.65 -17.04 -24.50
N SER A 433 16.69 -16.91 -23.17
CA SER A 433 16.37 -15.65 -22.51
C SER A 433 17.47 -15.22 -21.56
N GLU A 434 17.82 -13.94 -21.62
CA GLU A 434 18.78 -13.28 -20.74
C GLU A 434 18.01 -12.32 -19.83
N VAL A 435 18.19 -12.46 -18.52
CA VAL A 435 17.53 -11.60 -17.53
C VAL A 435 18.54 -10.60 -17.01
N MET A 436 18.22 -9.32 -17.11
CA MET A 436 19.07 -8.18 -16.74
C MET A 436 18.47 -7.42 -15.56
N ASP A 437 19.32 -6.90 -14.69
CA ASP A 437 18.91 -5.98 -13.61
C ASP A 437 18.73 -4.53 -14.13
N SER A 438 18.37 -3.60 -13.24
CA SER A 438 18.18 -2.19 -13.58
C SER A 438 19.44 -1.45 -14.04
N ASN A 439 20.63 -2.04 -13.86
CA ASN A 439 21.89 -1.52 -14.39
C ASN A 439 22.25 -2.14 -15.76
N ASN A 440 21.36 -2.94 -16.35
CA ASN A 440 21.58 -3.74 -17.56
C ASN A 440 22.64 -4.83 -17.43
N ASP A 441 22.98 -5.26 -16.21
CA ASP A 441 23.86 -6.41 -16.01
C ASP A 441 23.06 -7.71 -16.10
N VAL A 442 23.57 -8.70 -16.84
CA VAL A 442 22.95 -10.03 -16.93
C VAL A 442 23.07 -10.75 -15.59
N VAL A 443 21.93 -11.15 -15.03
CA VAL A 443 21.82 -11.93 -13.77
C VAL A 443 21.79 -13.42 -14.06
N CYS A 444 20.98 -13.85 -15.03
CA CYS A 444 20.88 -15.25 -15.42
C CYS A 444 20.55 -15.43 -16.90
N LYS A 445 20.87 -16.62 -17.41
CA LYS A 445 20.51 -17.08 -18.75
C LYS A 445 19.67 -18.35 -18.64
N ASN A 446 18.64 -18.43 -19.47
CA ASN A 446 17.81 -19.62 -19.63
C ASN A 446 17.91 -20.11 -21.08
N GLN A 447 17.88 -21.43 -21.27
CA GLN A 447 17.64 -22.03 -22.57
C GLN A 447 16.47 -23.01 -22.47
N PHE A 448 15.38 -22.68 -23.15
CA PHE A 448 14.17 -23.47 -23.24
C PHE A 448 14.20 -24.26 -24.55
N VAL A 449 13.99 -25.58 -24.45
CA VAL A 449 13.82 -26.44 -25.62
C VAL A 449 12.37 -26.89 -25.67
N VAL A 450 11.61 -26.34 -26.63
CA VAL A 450 10.19 -26.62 -26.81
C VAL A 450 10.00 -27.54 -28.00
N LEU A 451 9.19 -28.58 -27.83
CA LEU A 451 8.86 -29.55 -28.87
C LEU A 451 7.42 -29.34 -29.31
N PHE A 452 7.20 -29.19 -30.60
CA PHE A 452 5.88 -29.01 -31.20
C PHE A 452 5.47 -30.29 -31.92
N LEU A 453 4.69 -31.11 -31.22
CA LEU A 453 4.35 -32.46 -31.66
C LEU A 453 3.38 -32.42 -32.85
N GLY A 454 3.69 -33.14 -33.93
CA GLY A 454 2.87 -33.17 -35.14
C GLY A 454 3.26 -32.13 -36.20
N SER A 455 4.05 -31.11 -35.84
CA SER A 455 4.58 -30.11 -36.78
C SER A 455 5.93 -30.56 -37.35
N GLY A 456 5.95 -31.53 -38.27
CA GLY A 456 7.17 -31.98 -38.95
C GLY A 456 7.55 -31.10 -40.16
N GLY A 457 8.80 -31.19 -40.62
CA GLY A 457 9.24 -30.54 -41.87
C GLY A 457 9.58 -29.05 -41.75
N ILE A 458 9.63 -28.51 -40.53
CA ILE A 458 9.94 -27.11 -40.26
C ILE A 458 11.28 -27.04 -39.52
N GLY A 459 12.14 -26.11 -39.95
CA GLY A 459 13.50 -25.96 -39.43
C GLY A 459 14.53 -26.82 -40.15
N ARG A 460 15.77 -26.73 -39.70
CA ARG A 460 16.91 -27.44 -40.31
C ARG A 460 17.05 -28.86 -39.74
N ARG A 461 17.65 -29.76 -40.51
CA ARG A 461 17.97 -31.12 -40.03
C ARG A 461 19.31 -31.16 -39.30
N GLY A 462 19.46 -32.15 -38.42
CA GLY A 462 20.71 -32.42 -37.71
C GLY A 462 20.66 -32.11 -36.21
N LYS A 463 21.83 -31.82 -35.65
CA LYS A 463 22.03 -31.39 -34.27
C LYS A 463 22.20 -29.88 -34.19
N SER A 464 21.87 -29.34 -33.03
CA SER A 464 22.17 -27.95 -32.70
C SER A 464 23.54 -27.84 -32.06
N ASP A 465 24.34 -26.86 -32.50
CA ASP A 465 25.64 -26.55 -31.90
C ASP A 465 25.51 -25.56 -30.74
N VAL A 466 24.34 -24.92 -30.59
CA VAL A 466 24.04 -23.96 -29.51
C VAL A 466 23.22 -24.58 -28.37
N GLN A 467 22.57 -25.73 -28.61
CA GLN A 467 21.84 -26.45 -27.56
C GLN A 467 22.80 -26.98 -26.49
N VAL A 468 22.58 -26.58 -25.24
CA VAL A 468 23.30 -27.17 -24.10
C VAL A 468 22.86 -28.63 -23.96
N SER A 469 23.82 -29.55 -24.11
CA SER A 469 23.55 -30.99 -24.14
C SER A 469 23.20 -31.56 -22.77
N ALA A 470 22.20 -32.45 -22.73
CA ALA A 470 21.94 -33.32 -21.59
C ALA A 470 22.99 -34.44 -21.52
N LEU A 471 23.35 -34.89 -20.31
CA LEU A 471 24.43 -35.85 -20.10
C LEU A 471 23.95 -37.07 -19.32
N PRO A 472 24.15 -38.31 -19.82
CA PRO A 472 23.69 -39.50 -19.12
C PRO A 472 24.36 -39.63 -17.74
N PRO A 473 23.69 -40.22 -16.74
CA PRO A 473 24.29 -40.44 -15.44
C PRO A 473 25.46 -41.44 -15.53
N PRO A 474 26.43 -41.36 -14.60
CA PRO A 474 27.51 -42.35 -14.49
C PRO A 474 26.98 -43.79 -14.40
N ARG A 475 27.70 -44.75 -15.01
CA ARG A 475 27.33 -46.18 -15.02
C ARG A 475 27.73 -46.88 -13.71
N ARG A 476 27.22 -46.37 -12.58
CA ARG A 476 27.43 -46.88 -11.21
C ARG A 476 26.21 -46.58 -10.34
N ALA A 477 26.14 -47.12 -9.13
CA ALA A 477 25.08 -46.78 -8.19
C ALA A 477 25.10 -45.27 -7.84
N PRO A 478 23.94 -44.64 -7.58
CA PRO A 478 23.88 -43.25 -7.09
C PRO A 478 24.65 -43.08 -5.79
N ASP A 479 25.31 -41.93 -5.62
CA ASP A 479 25.98 -41.54 -4.38
C ASP A 479 24.98 -41.13 -3.31
N ALA A 480 23.86 -40.53 -3.73
CA ALA A 480 22.76 -40.15 -2.85
C ALA A 480 21.41 -40.32 -3.55
N VAL A 481 20.39 -40.59 -2.76
CA VAL A 481 18.99 -40.69 -3.20
C VAL A 481 18.12 -39.91 -2.22
N CYS A 482 17.28 -39.01 -2.74
CA CYS A 482 16.30 -38.28 -1.95
C CYS A 482 14.89 -38.64 -2.45
N GLU A 483 14.00 -39.00 -1.54
CA GLU A 483 12.60 -39.29 -1.84
C GLU A 483 11.69 -38.22 -1.22
N GLU A 484 10.77 -37.67 -2.01
CA GLU A 484 9.80 -36.70 -1.50
C GLU A 484 8.45 -36.86 -2.20
N LYS A 485 7.37 -36.90 -1.40
CA LYS A 485 6.01 -37.01 -1.91
C LYS A 485 5.47 -35.62 -2.23
N THR A 486 5.04 -35.43 -3.48
CA THR A 486 4.40 -34.18 -3.89
C THR A 486 3.01 -34.04 -3.27
N GLY A 487 2.54 -32.81 -3.07
CA GLY A 487 1.16 -32.57 -2.66
C GLY A 487 0.16 -32.89 -3.79
N THR A 488 -1.08 -33.25 -3.46
CA THR A 488 -2.14 -33.41 -4.46
C THR A 488 -2.47 -32.10 -5.17
N ASN A 489 -2.30 -30.96 -4.49
CA ASN A 489 -2.48 -29.62 -5.05
C ASN A 489 -1.18 -29.01 -5.60
N GLN A 490 -0.12 -29.80 -5.81
CA GLN A 490 1.20 -29.26 -6.16
C GLN A 490 1.16 -28.41 -7.44
N ALA A 491 0.49 -28.90 -8.48
CA ALA A 491 0.34 -28.17 -9.74
C ALA A 491 -0.48 -26.89 -9.57
N ALA A 492 -1.49 -26.90 -8.69
CA ALA A 492 -2.32 -25.74 -8.38
C ALA A 492 -1.53 -24.63 -7.66
N TYR A 493 -0.54 -24.99 -6.84
CA TYR A 493 0.39 -24.01 -6.26
C TYR A 493 1.43 -23.54 -7.28
N TYR A 494 2.07 -24.46 -8.01
CA TYR A 494 3.16 -24.12 -8.92
C TYR A 494 2.74 -23.19 -10.06
N ARG A 495 1.54 -23.38 -10.62
CA ARG A 495 1.01 -22.52 -11.71
C ARG A 495 0.91 -21.04 -11.33
N LEU A 496 0.82 -20.72 -10.03
CA LEU A 496 0.74 -19.33 -9.58
C LEU A 496 2.01 -18.55 -9.93
N ASN A 497 3.13 -19.22 -10.17
CA ASN A 497 4.38 -18.60 -10.58
C ASN A 497 4.44 -18.22 -12.07
N GLY A 498 3.32 -18.25 -12.81
CA GLY A 498 3.24 -17.67 -14.16
C GLY A 498 3.02 -18.65 -15.31
N ASP A 499 2.86 -19.96 -15.04
CA ASP A 499 2.45 -20.94 -16.05
C ASP A 499 0.99 -21.37 -15.82
N PRO A 500 0.01 -20.63 -16.38
CA PRO A 500 -1.40 -20.90 -16.15
C PRO A 500 -1.96 -22.04 -17.00
N ASN A 501 -1.13 -22.77 -17.78
CA ASN A 501 -1.59 -23.74 -18.77
C ASN A 501 -2.63 -24.72 -18.18
N PRO A 502 -3.85 -24.78 -18.75
CA PRO A 502 -4.95 -25.58 -18.22
C PRO A 502 -4.64 -27.08 -18.13
N LEU A 503 -3.70 -27.60 -18.93
CA LEU A 503 -3.20 -28.98 -18.85
C LEU A 503 -2.85 -29.43 -17.42
N HIS A 504 -2.41 -28.49 -16.58
CA HIS A 504 -1.93 -28.79 -15.23
C HIS A 504 -3.00 -28.75 -14.15
N ILE A 505 -4.26 -28.45 -14.48
CA ILE A 505 -5.34 -28.31 -13.49
C ILE A 505 -6.72 -28.76 -13.99
N ASP A 506 -6.97 -28.63 -15.28
CA ASP A 506 -8.26 -28.94 -15.91
C ASP A 506 -8.24 -30.37 -16.51
N GLN A 507 -9.16 -31.20 -16.02
CA GLN A 507 -9.28 -32.60 -16.40
C GLN A 507 -9.67 -32.78 -17.88
N ASP A 508 -10.56 -31.95 -18.40
CA ASP A 508 -11.08 -32.07 -19.76
C ASP A 508 -10.00 -31.68 -20.76
N ILE A 509 -9.26 -30.61 -20.46
CA ILE A 509 -8.14 -30.18 -21.30
C ILE A 509 -6.99 -31.19 -21.26
N ALA A 510 -6.62 -31.70 -20.08
CA ALA A 510 -5.59 -32.75 -19.97
C ALA A 510 -5.96 -33.99 -20.82
N SER A 511 -7.23 -34.40 -20.76
CA SER A 511 -7.77 -35.51 -21.55
C SER A 511 -7.72 -35.24 -23.05
N MET A 512 -8.11 -34.04 -23.47
CA MET A 512 -8.12 -33.61 -24.87
C MET A 512 -6.73 -33.67 -25.51
N VAL A 513 -5.68 -33.31 -24.77
CA VAL A 513 -4.30 -33.31 -25.28
C VAL A 513 -3.55 -34.63 -25.02
N GLY A 514 -4.24 -35.65 -24.51
CA GLY A 514 -3.76 -37.03 -24.46
C GLY A 514 -3.23 -37.53 -23.11
N PHE A 515 -3.49 -36.82 -22.01
CA PHE A 515 -3.17 -37.26 -20.65
C PHE A 515 -4.43 -37.75 -19.94
N LYS A 516 -4.31 -38.79 -19.10
CA LYS A 516 -5.48 -39.34 -18.38
C LYS A 516 -6.02 -38.41 -17.28
N GLU A 517 -5.16 -37.54 -16.75
CA GLU A 517 -5.44 -36.63 -15.66
C GLU A 517 -4.44 -35.46 -15.71
N PRO A 518 -4.70 -34.34 -15.02
CA PRO A 518 -3.78 -33.22 -14.96
C PRO A 518 -2.39 -33.63 -14.45
N ILE A 519 -1.37 -33.21 -15.18
CA ILE A 519 0.04 -33.53 -14.86
C ILE A 519 0.70 -32.38 -14.11
N LEU A 520 1.68 -32.69 -13.29
CA LEU A 520 2.55 -31.69 -12.67
C LEU A 520 3.45 -31.04 -13.72
N HIS A 521 3.71 -29.74 -13.59
CA HIS A 521 4.67 -29.04 -14.45
C HIS A 521 6.05 -29.68 -14.40
N GLY A 522 6.69 -29.86 -15.56
CA GLY A 522 8.07 -30.37 -15.62
C GLY A 522 9.05 -29.51 -14.82
N LEU A 523 8.90 -28.19 -14.90
CA LEU A 523 9.69 -27.22 -14.14
C LEU A 523 9.46 -27.27 -12.62
N CYS A 524 8.30 -27.74 -12.16
CA CYS A 524 8.09 -28.02 -10.74
C CYS A 524 8.96 -29.19 -10.29
N THR A 525 8.91 -30.31 -11.03
CA THR A 525 9.75 -31.50 -10.78
C THR A 525 11.25 -31.16 -10.86
N TYR A 526 11.61 -30.24 -11.76
CA TYR A 526 12.96 -29.71 -11.90
C TYR A 526 13.43 -28.94 -10.65
N GLY A 527 12.55 -28.09 -10.10
CA GLY A 527 12.81 -27.39 -8.84
C GLY A 527 12.98 -28.32 -7.64
N TYR A 528 12.14 -29.38 -7.53
CA TYR A 528 12.32 -30.46 -6.54
C TYR A 528 13.72 -31.08 -6.66
N GLY A 529 14.12 -31.45 -7.89
CA GLY A 529 15.42 -32.03 -8.17
C GLY A 529 16.58 -31.15 -7.69
N LEU A 530 16.55 -29.85 -8.00
CA LEU A 530 17.58 -28.93 -7.50
C LEU A 530 17.54 -28.80 -5.98
N ARG A 531 16.36 -28.66 -5.35
CA ARG A 531 16.29 -28.51 -3.89
C ARG A 531 16.89 -29.74 -3.18
N HIS A 532 16.61 -30.94 -3.66
CA HIS A 532 17.21 -32.17 -3.12
C HIS A 532 18.75 -32.14 -3.22
N ILE A 533 19.30 -31.67 -4.35
CA ILE A 533 20.75 -31.54 -4.54
C ILE A 533 21.34 -30.47 -3.62
N LEU A 534 20.70 -29.30 -3.50
CA LEU A 534 21.15 -28.20 -2.63
C LEU A 534 21.19 -28.64 -1.16
N LYS A 535 20.17 -29.38 -0.71
CA LYS A 535 20.10 -29.97 0.63
C LYS A 535 21.23 -30.98 0.84
N THR A 536 21.48 -31.83 -0.14
CA THR A 536 22.42 -32.96 -0.03
C THR A 536 23.89 -32.54 -0.08
N TYR A 537 24.25 -31.59 -0.95
CA TYR A 537 25.65 -31.30 -1.28
C TYR A 537 26.17 -29.96 -0.74
N VAL A 538 25.30 -28.96 -0.53
CA VAL A 538 25.75 -27.60 -0.19
C VAL A 538 25.01 -26.96 0.99
N LYS A 539 24.19 -27.72 1.73
CA LYS A 539 23.39 -27.20 2.88
C LYS A 539 22.66 -25.89 2.55
N HIS A 540 22.06 -25.82 1.36
CA HIS A 540 21.35 -24.63 0.87
C HIS A 540 22.21 -23.40 0.56
N ASP A 541 23.55 -23.49 0.55
CA ASP A 541 24.42 -22.41 0.07
C ASP A 541 24.29 -22.25 -1.46
N VAL A 542 23.37 -21.38 -1.87
CA VAL A 542 23.11 -21.10 -3.28
C VAL A 542 24.23 -20.32 -3.96
N SER A 543 25.17 -19.73 -3.22
CA SER A 543 26.29 -18.99 -3.80
C SER A 543 27.26 -19.90 -4.57
N LEU A 544 27.23 -21.20 -4.28
CA LEU A 544 28.02 -22.20 -4.98
C LEU A 544 27.39 -22.65 -6.30
N PHE A 545 26.07 -22.44 -6.49
CA PHE A 545 25.36 -22.86 -7.69
C PHE A 545 25.87 -22.09 -8.91
N LYS A 546 26.14 -22.80 -10.00
CA LYS A 546 26.50 -22.21 -11.29
C LYS A 546 25.43 -22.44 -12.35
N SER A 547 25.09 -23.69 -12.62
CA SER A 547 24.13 -24.04 -13.68
C SER A 547 23.37 -25.33 -13.39
N ILE A 548 22.24 -25.53 -14.07
CA ILE A 548 21.50 -26.79 -14.07
C ILE A 548 20.95 -27.09 -15.47
N LYS A 549 20.98 -28.36 -15.86
CA LYS A 549 20.38 -28.91 -17.08
C LYS A 549 19.42 -30.05 -16.72
N GLY A 550 18.31 -30.18 -17.44
CA GLY A 550 17.43 -31.35 -17.37
C GLY A 550 16.62 -31.58 -18.65
N GLN A 551 16.36 -32.85 -18.97
CA GLN A 551 15.48 -33.24 -20.07
C GLN A 551 14.24 -33.97 -19.52
N PHE A 552 13.06 -33.49 -19.89
CA PHE A 552 11.77 -34.06 -19.49
C PHE A 552 11.41 -35.23 -20.39
N SER A 553 10.99 -36.35 -19.81
CA SER A 553 10.72 -37.58 -20.59
C SER A 553 9.35 -38.20 -20.38
N LYS A 554 8.75 -38.06 -19.19
CA LYS A 554 7.46 -38.65 -18.84
C LYS A 554 6.73 -37.76 -17.82
N PRO A 555 5.39 -37.79 -17.78
CA PRO A 555 4.62 -36.96 -16.85
C PRO A 555 4.74 -37.45 -15.40
N VAL A 556 4.54 -36.51 -14.48
CA VAL A 556 4.33 -36.77 -13.03
C VAL A 556 2.90 -36.39 -12.71
N ILE A 557 2.20 -37.20 -11.91
CA ILE A 557 0.88 -36.86 -11.40
C ILE A 557 1.02 -36.22 -10.00
N PRO A 558 0.38 -35.08 -9.72
CA PRO A 558 0.39 -34.49 -8.37
C PRO A 558 -0.06 -35.49 -7.30
N GLY A 559 0.71 -35.63 -6.22
CA GLY A 559 0.50 -36.64 -5.18
C GLY A 559 1.45 -37.86 -5.28
N GLN A 560 2.14 -38.05 -6.41
CA GLN A 560 3.16 -39.08 -6.57
C GLN A 560 4.47 -38.75 -5.86
N THR A 561 5.28 -39.77 -5.64
CA THR A 561 6.56 -39.68 -4.93
C THR A 561 7.71 -39.55 -5.91
N LEU A 562 8.45 -38.45 -5.81
CA LEU A 562 9.66 -38.20 -6.58
C LEU A 562 10.85 -38.87 -5.90
N VAL A 563 11.69 -39.52 -6.70
CA VAL A 563 12.96 -40.11 -6.27
C VAL A 563 14.08 -39.46 -7.09
N THR A 564 14.88 -38.62 -6.45
CA THR A 564 16.04 -37.97 -7.08
C THR A 564 17.30 -38.77 -6.78
N GLU A 565 17.84 -39.40 -7.81
CA GLU A 565 19.12 -40.12 -7.77
C GLU A 565 20.24 -39.18 -8.21
N MET A 566 21.34 -39.16 -7.47
CA MET A 566 22.42 -38.17 -7.62
C MET A 566 23.78 -38.86 -7.68
N TRP A 567 24.65 -38.41 -8.58
CA TRP A 567 26.04 -38.86 -8.71
C TRP A 567 26.98 -37.67 -8.76
N CYS A 568 27.93 -37.60 -7.84
CA CYS A 568 28.89 -36.52 -7.70
C CYS A 568 30.19 -36.84 -8.44
N GLU A 569 30.62 -35.95 -9.33
CA GLU A 569 31.87 -36.02 -10.09
C GLU A 569 32.57 -34.65 -10.01
N GLY A 570 33.33 -34.43 -8.93
CA GLY A 570 34.00 -33.16 -8.63
C GLY A 570 33.00 -32.02 -8.37
N SER A 571 33.03 -30.98 -9.21
CA SER A 571 32.12 -29.83 -9.13
C SER A 571 30.77 -30.04 -9.82
N ARG A 572 30.52 -31.22 -10.41
CA ARG A 572 29.27 -31.56 -11.09
C ARG A 572 28.52 -32.66 -10.37
N VAL A 573 27.23 -32.46 -10.14
CA VAL A 573 26.32 -33.50 -9.65
C VAL A 573 25.38 -33.88 -10.79
N HIS A 574 25.55 -35.07 -11.36
CA HIS A 574 24.57 -35.67 -12.27
C HIS A 574 23.34 -36.09 -11.48
N PHE A 575 22.16 -35.96 -12.08
CA PHE A 575 20.93 -36.43 -11.46
C PHE A 575 19.91 -36.94 -12.46
N GLN A 576 19.01 -37.79 -11.96
CA GLN A 576 17.76 -38.12 -12.61
C GLN A 576 16.64 -38.17 -11.58
N VAL A 577 15.40 -37.94 -12.04
CA VAL A 577 14.22 -38.01 -11.18
C VAL A 577 13.32 -39.12 -11.69
N LYS A 578 12.89 -39.98 -10.78
CA LYS A 578 11.92 -41.05 -11.02
C LYS A 578 10.63 -40.82 -10.25
N VAL A 579 9.55 -41.46 -10.69
CA VAL A 579 8.33 -41.64 -9.92
C VAL A 579 8.37 -43.00 -9.24
N LYS A 580 8.31 -43.03 -7.91
CA LYS A 580 8.45 -44.27 -7.12
C LYS A 580 7.40 -45.31 -7.47
N GLU A 581 6.17 -44.87 -7.68
CA GLU A 581 4.99 -45.71 -7.86
C GLU A 581 5.03 -46.53 -9.16
N ASN A 582 5.72 -46.05 -10.20
CA ASN A 582 5.74 -46.70 -11.51
C ASN A 582 7.16 -46.90 -12.09
N GLY A 583 8.20 -46.45 -11.38
CA GLY A 583 9.60 -46.56 -11.80
C GLY A 583 9.99 -45.69 -13.00
N ASN A 584 9.09 -44.84 -13.50
CA ASN A 584 9.35 -44.02 -14.68
C ASN A 584 10.39 -42.94 -14.37
N VAL A 585 11.43 -42.85 -15.20
CA VAL A 585 12.32 -41.69 -15.24
C VAL A 585 11.57 -40.52 -15.90
N VAL A 586 11.40 -39.44 -15.15
CA VAL A 586 10.65 -38.23 -15.57
C VAL A 586 11.57 -37.06 -15.92
N ILE A 587 12.74 -36.98 -15.27
CA ILE A 587 13.86 -36.12 -15.68
C ILE A 587 15.07 -37.02 -15.89
N LYS A 588 15.66 -36.94 -17.09
CA LYS A 588 16.87 -37.68 -17.46
C LYS A 588 17.96 -36.73 -17.94
N GLY A 589 19.19 -37.25 -17.97
CA GLY A 589 20.34 -36.54 -18.50
C GLY A 589 20.67 -35.24 -17.74
N GLY A 590 20.23 -35.14 -16.48
CA GLY A 590 20.32 -33.92 -15.69
C GLY A 590 21.69 -33.79 -15.02
N TYR A 591 22.12 -32.54 -14.81
CA TYR A 591 23.26 -32.23 -13.98
C TYR A 591 23.15 -30.83 -13.39
N VAL A 592 23.82 -30.62 -12.26
CA VAL A 592 24.05 -29.31 -11.62
C VAL A 592 25.55 -29.07 -11.57
N ASP A 593 25.99 -27.91 -12.05
CA ASP A 593 27.37 -27.43 -11.86
C ASP A 593 27.45 -26.50 -10.65
N PHE A 594 28.51 -26.67 -9.87
CA PHE A 594 28.91 -25.77 -8.81
C PHE A 594 30.21 -25.05 -9.17
N HIS A 595 30.45 -23.89 -8.56
CA HIS A 595 31.68 -23.11 -8.75
C HIS A 595 32.93 -23.80 -8.17
N LYS A 596 32.75 -24.81 -7.31
CA LYS A 596 33.82 -25.57 -6.64
C LYS A 596 33.39 -27.02 -6.50
N ASP A 597 34.34 -27.90 -6.21
CA ASP A 597 34.05 -29.29 -5.89
C ASP A 597 33.13 -29.40 -4.68
N VAL A 598 32.18 -30.34 -4.73
CA VAL A 598 31.21 -30.59 -3.66
C VAL A 598 31.30 -32.04 -3.20
N THR A 599 30.92 -32.28 -1.96
CA THR A 599 30.84 -33.62 -1.37
C THR A 599 29.52 -33.76 -0.62
N PRO A 600 28.92 -34.96 -0.56
CA PRO A 600 27.72 -35.17 0.25
C PRO A 600 27.95 -34.69 1.68
N VAL A 601 27.02 -33.92 2.19
CA VAL A 601 27.02 -33.51 3.59
C VAL A 601 26.85 -34.77 4.43
N ALA A 602 27.79 -35.06 5.33
CA ALA A 602 27.69 -36.21 6.24
C ALA A 602 26.33 -36.20 6.93
N ALA A 603 25.58 -37.29 6.81
CA ALA A 603 24.30 -37.46 7.49
C ALA A 603 24.54 -37.32 9.00
N SER A 604 23.98 -36.28 9.61
CA SER A 604 23.84 -36.26 11.07
C SER A 604 23.00 -37.47 11.46
N PRO A 605 23.43 -38.32 12.42
CA PRO A 605 22.67 -39.49 12.79
C PRO A 605 21.28 -39.08 13.29
N SER A 606 20.24 -39.68 12.71
CA SER A 606 18.87 -39.59 13.18
C SER A 606 18.75 -40.27 14.54
N THR A 607 18.89 -39.51 15.63
CA THR A 607 18.57 -40.03 16.96
C THR A 607 17.06 -40.03 17.15
N SER A 608 16.44 -41.18 16.93
CA SER A 608 15.19 -41.55 17.57
C SER A 608 15.31 -41.32 19.08
N ALA A 609 14.38 -40.55 19.64
CA ALA A 609 14.36 -40.26 21.07
C ALA A 609 14.24 -41.54 21.90
N SER A 610 15.22 -41.75 22.78
CA SER A 610 15.10 -42.55 24.00
C SER A 610 15.78 -41.76 25.13
N PRO A 611 15.25 -41.86 26.36
CA PRO A 611 15.47 -40.85 27.40
C PRO A 611 16.92 -40.81 27.90
N PRO A 612 17.43 -39.65 28.33
CA PRO A 612 18.82 -39.50 28.72
C PRO A 612 19.11 -40.20 30.06
N PRO A 613 20.29 -40.83 30.23
CA PRO A 613 20.75 -41.36 31.50
C PRO A 613 21.20 -40.23 32.45
N PRO A 614 21.28 -40.48 33.78
CA PRO A 614 21.40 -39.42 34.77
C PRO A 614 22.79 -38.80 34.79
N ALA A 615 22.84 -37.47 34.89
CA ALA A 615 24.08 -36.71 34.98
C ALA A 615 24.77 -36.93 36.33
N GLN A 616 26.07 -37.25 36.29
CA GLN A 616 26.97 -37.17 37.44
C GLN A 616 27.64 -35.78 37.49
N PRO A 617 27.99 -35.28 38.68
CA PRO A 617 28.33 -33.87 38.91
C PRO A 617 29.83 -33.61 38.75
N ASN A 618 30.20 -32.58 37.98
CA ASN A 618 31.57 -32.08 37.98
C ASN A 618 31.66 -30.69 38.65
N SER A 619 32.23 -30.75 39.86
CA SER A 619 33.19 -29.83 40.49
C SER A 619 33.07 -28.31 40.29
N THR A 620 32.78 -27.67 41.41
CA THR A 620 33.16 -26.33 41.87
C THR A 620 34.50 -25.80 41.33
N GLY A 621 34.43 -24.70 40.57
CA GLY A 621 35.48 -23.71 40.39
C GLY A 621 34.87 -22.33 40.62
N ALA A 622 35.46 -21.50 41.48
CA ALA A 622 34.96 -20.17 41.80
C ALA A 622 34.96 -19.28 40.55
N SER A 623 33.77 -18.97 40.03
CA SER A 623 33.58 -18.04 38.92
C SER A 623 33.74 -16.60 39.39
N ASN A 624 34.33 -15.77 38.51
CA ASN A 624 34.55 -14.33 38.75
C ASN A 624 33.57 -13.52 37.87
N LEU A 625 32.32 -14.00 37.72
CA LEU A 625 31.32 -13.42 36.82
C LEU A 625 30.60 -12.26 37.51
N LYS A 626 30.25 -11.22 36.75
CA LYS A 626 29.53 -10.05 37.27
C LYS A 626 28.11 -10.42 37.70
N SER A 627 27.51 -11.41 37.05
CA SER A 627 26.18 -11.94 37.40
C SER A 627 26.13 -12.68 38.75
N ASP A 628 27.27 -13.13 39.30
CA ASP A 628 27.32 -13.90 40.55
C ASP A 628 26.83 -13.10 41.76
N GLN A 629 27.19 -11.80 41.81
CA GLN A 629 26.74 -10.88 42.86
C GLN A 629 25.22 -10.70 42.83
N PHE A 630 24.65 -10.54 41.64
CA PHE A 630 23.21 -10.38 41.47
C PHE A 630 22.42 -11.61 41.92
N PHE A 631 22.82 -12.82 41.52
CA PHE A 631 22.11 -14.03 41.94
C PHE A 631 22.28 -14.33 43.43
N THR A 632 23.40 -13.92 44.03
CA THR A 632 23.62 -14.00 45.49
C THR A 632 22.67 -13.06 46.24
N GLU A 633 22.54 -11.81 45.81
CA GLU A 633 21.59 -10.84 46.39
C GLU A 633 20.14 -11.28 46.17
N LEU A 634 19.82 -11.77 44.96
CA LEU A 634 18.49 -12.23 44.60
C LEU A 634 18.04 -13.42 45.47
N LYS A 635 18.96 -14.32 45.81
CA LYS A 635 18.69 -15.44 46.73
C LYS A 635 18.25 -14.94 48.12
N SER A 636 18.87 -13.89 48.63
CA SER A 636 18.49 -13.26 49.90
C SER A 636 17.11 -12.60 49.81
N VAL A 637 16.82 -11.88 48.72
CA VAL A 637 15.55 -11.15 48.54
C VAL A 637 14.36 -12.08 48.29
N LEU A 638 14.56 -13.16 47.53
CA LEU A 638 13.48 -14.10 47.21
C LEU A 638 13.12 -15.01 48.38
N SER A 639 14.07 -15.28 49.28
CA SER A 639 13.81 -16.03 50.53
C SER A 639 12.77 -15.35 51.44
N SER A 640 12.60 -14.02 51.32
CA SER A 640 11.62 -13.20 52.05
C SER A 640 10.41 -12.79 51.20
N ALA A 641 10.18 -13.42 50.04
CA ALA A 641 9.10 -13.07 49.10
C ALA A 641 8.24 -14.29 48.66
N PRO A 642 7.58 -15.01 49.59
CA PRO A 642 6.82 -16.22 49.28
C PRO A 642 5.63 -15.99 48.32
N ASP A 643 5.10 -14.77 48.26
CA ASP A 643 3.99 -14.39 47.38
C ASP A 643 4.37 -14.43 45.89
N LEU A 644 5.67 -14.27 45.56
CA LEU A 644 6.14 -14.34 44.17
C LEU A 644 6.09 -15.77 43.59
N ALA A 645 6.19 -16.78 44.45
CA ALA A 645 6.10 -18.18 44.03
C ALA A 645 4.74 -18.46 43.36
N LYS A 646 3.65 -17.97 43.97
CA LYS A 646 2.28 -18.17 43.47
C LYS A 646 2.00 -17.44 42.16
N SER A 647 2.59 -16.26 41.94
CA SER A 647 2.33 -15.45 40.73
C SER A 647 3.14 -15.90 39.52
N MET A 648 4.36 -16.40 39.74
CA MET A 648 5.28 -16.82 38.70
C MET A 648 5.10 -18.31 38.34
N ASN A 649 5.02 -19.19 39.35
CA ASN A 649 4.80 -20.65 39.24
C ASN A 649 5.56 -21.32 38.08
N ALA A 650 6.84 -20.99 37.92
CA ALA A 650 7.68 -21.46 36.83
C ALA A 650 9.15 -21.50 37.24
N ALA A 651 9.93 -22.35 36.58
CA ALA A 651 11.38 -22.44 36.73
C ALA A 651 12.09 -21.74 35.55
N TYR A 652 12.99 -20.81 35.85
CA TYR A 652 13.78 -20.05 34.88
C TYR A 652 15.24 -20.49 34.95
N LEU A 653 15.77 -21.04 33.86
CA LEU A 653 17.19 -21.36 33.75
C LEU A 653 17.92 -20.24 33.00
N PHE A 654 18.94 -19.65 33.61
CA PHE A 654 19.83 -18.69 32.95
C PHE A 654 21.15 -19.36 32.62
N GLN A 655 21.53 -19.33 31.35
CA GLN A 655 22.84 -19.76 30.87
C GLN A 655 23.69 -18.52 30.59
N ILE A 656 24.59 -18.21 31.52
CA ILE A 656 25.47 -17.06 31.41
C ILE A 656 26.66 -17.40 30.52
N THR A 657 26.93 -16.53 29.56
CA THR A 657 28.01 -16.71 28.59
C THR A 657 29.09 -15.64 28.69
N VAL A 658 30.34 -16.07 28.53
CA VAL A 658 31.50 -15.22 28.26
C VAL A 658 32.12 -15.74 26.96
N ASP A 659 32.43 -14.84 26.02
CA ASP A 659 32.95 -15.22 24.68
C ASP A 659 32.13 -16.32 23.97
N LYS A 660 30.80 -16.26 24.12
CA LYS A 660 29.79 -17.18 23.53
C LYS A 660 29.81 -18.61 24.10
N LYS A 661 30.67 -18.95 25.06
CA LYS A 661 30.66 -20.21 25.80
C LYS A 661 29.86 -20.07 27.10
N ILE A 662 29.18 -21.14 27.53
CA ILE A 662 28.41 -21.14 28.78
C ILE A 662 29.39 -21.37 29.92
N GLU A 663 29.50 -20.39 30.82
CA GLU A 663 30.42 -20.43 31.95
C GLU A 663 29.70 -20.72 33.28
N ALA A 664 28.41 -20.37 33.38
CA ALA A 664 27.59 -20.66 34.55
C ALA A 664 26.11 -20.87 34.20
N GLU A 665 25.41 -21.65 35.05
CA GLU A 665 23.97 -21.87 34.96
C GLU A 665 23.27 -21.59 36.29
N TYR A 666 22.30 -20.68 36.24
CA TYR A 666 21.51 -20.27 37.40
C TYR A 666 20.05 -20.69 37.23
N LEU A 667 19.52 -21.45 38.17
CA LEU A 667 18.12 -21.84 38.19
C LEU A 667 17.35 -21.03 39.25
N LEU A 668 16.28 -20.37 38.80
CA LEU A 668 15.32 -19.65 39.63
C LEU A 668 14.01 -20.40 39.59
N ASP A 669 13.71 -21.14 40.65
CA ASP A 669 12.51 -21.97 40.74
C ASP A 669 11.45 -21.30 41.61
N PHE A 670 10.41 -20.76 40.97
CA PHE A 670 9.25 -20.18 41.62
C PHE A 670 8.12 -21.19 41.87
N LYS A 671 8.30 -22.47 41.53
CA LYS A 671 7.33 -23.53 41.89
C LYS A 671 7.40 -23.89 43.38
N GLN A 672 8.47 -23.46 44.06
CA GLN A 672 8.68 -23.64 45.49
C GLN A 672 8.42 -22.32 46.24
N SER A 673 7.95 -22.41 47.49
CA SER A 673 7.66 -21.25 48.35
C SER A 673 8.41 -21.39 49.68
N PRO A 674 9.41 -20.51 49.97
CA PRO A 674 9.88 -19.40 49.13
C PRO A 674 10.61 -19.86 47.85
N PRO A 675 10.69 -19.01 46.80
CA PRO A 675 11.40 -19.35 45.55
C PRO A 675 12.87 -19.70 45.79
N VAL A 676 13.37 -20.69 45.07
CA VAL A 676 14.73 -21.22 45.22
C VAL A 676 15.63 -20.66 44.11
N VAL A 677 16.81 -20.16 44.49
CA VAL A 677 17.89 -19.77 43.56
C VAL A 677 19.07 -20.72 43.77
N SER A 678 19.52 -21.39 42.70
CA SER A 678 20.66 -22.32 42.74
C SER A 678 21.63 -22.09 41.58
N ASN A 679 22.91 -22.38 41.82
CA ASN A 679 24.01 -22.28 40.86
C ASN A 679 24.52 -23.67 40.44
N GLN A 680 23.61 -24.65 40.31
CA GLN A 680 23.97 -26.04 39.97
C GLN A 680 23.32 -26.50 38.64
N GLY A 681 22.86 -25.55 37.82
CA GLY A 681 22.04 -25.87 36.65
C GLY A 681 20.73 -26.58 37.00
N GLY A 682 19.95 -26.97 35.99
CA GLY A 682 18.70 -27.71 36.17
C GLY A 682 17.69 -27.53 35.02
N LYS A 683 16.53 -28.18 35.10
CA LYS A 683 15.50 -28.10 34.05
C LYS A 683 14.56 -26.91 34.29
N GLY A 684 14.77 -25.81 33.56
CA GLY A 684 13.84 -24.69 33.51
C GLY A 684 12.65 -24.93 32.56
N ASP A 685 11.48 -24.39 32.88
CA ASP A 685 10.35 -24.30 31.91
C ASP A 685 10.68 -23.32 30.78
N VAL A 686 11.55 -22.35 31.07
CA VAL A 686 12.14 -21.43 30.11
C VAL A 686 13.64 -21.30 30.37
N THR A 687 14.43 -21.31 29.30
CA THR A 687 15.89 -21.15 29.33
C THR A 687 16.26 -19.86 28.62
N ILE A 688 17.11 -19.05 29.26
CA ILE A 688 17.55 -17.75 28.78
C ILE A 688 19.07 -17.77 28.70
N LYS A 689 19.61 -17.75 27.48
CA LYS A 689 21.04 -17.65 27.21
C LYS A 689 21.41 -16.20 26.92
N VAL A 690 22.36 -15.66 27.68
CA VAL A 690 22.72 -14.23 27.67
C VAL A 690 24.20 -14.04 28.04
N SER A 691 24.83 -12.97 27.57
CA SER A 691 26.20 -12.63 27.97
C SER A 691 26.24 -12.09 29.41
N ASP A 692 27.34 -12.29 30.15
CA ASP A 692 27.48 -11.79 31.52
C ASP A 692 27.25 -10.25 31.60
N ASP A 693 27.77 -9.50 30.64
CA ASP A 693 27.60 -8.04 30.56
C ASP A 693 26.15 -7.62 30.23
N ASP A 694 25.48 -8.30 29.30
CA ASP A 694 24.09 -7.95 28.96
C ASP A 694 23.11 -8.42 30.03
N PHE A 695 23.44 -9.49 30.77
CA PHE A 695 22.69 -9.91 31.95
C PHE A 695 22.70 -8.83 33.02
N VAL A 696 23.86 -8.24 33.33
CA VAL A 696 23.94 -7.13 34.30
C VAL A 696 23.11 -5.94 33.83
N LYS A 697 23.12 -5.59 32.54
CA LYS A 697 22.28 -4.51 32.01
C LYS A 697 20.78 -4.82 32.09
N LEU A 698 20.38 -6.09 31.92
CA LEU A 698 19.00 -6.55 32.09
C LEU A 698 18.56 -6.48 33.55
N ALA A 699 19.38 -7.01 34.46
CA ALA A 699 19.18 -6.95 35.90
C ALA A 699 19.09 -5.49 36.40
N ASP A 700 19.91 -4.60 35.83
CA ASP A 700 19.89 -3.17 36.11
C ASP A 700 18.70 -2.42 35.46
N GLY A 701 17.93 -3.05 34.59
CA GLY A 701 16.87 -2.40 33.81
C GLY A 701 17.38 -1.37 32.79
N LYS A 702 18.69 -1.33 32.52
CA LYS A 702 19.33 -0.50 31.48
C LYS A 702 19.15 -1.10 30.08
N LEU A 703 18.86 -2.39 30.01
CA LEU A 703 18.53 -3.10 28.78
C LEU A 703 17.13 -3.72 28.91
N ASN A 704 16.25 -3.42 27.96
CA ASN A 704 14.91 -3.99 27.93
C ASN A 704 14.95 -5.45 27.40
N PRO A 705 14.31 -6.43 28.07
CA PRO A 705 14.35 -7.84 27.63
C PRO A 705 13.82 -8.09 26.22
N MET A 706 12.75 -7.40 25.80
CA MET A 706 12.17 -7.55 24.46
C MET A 706 13.07 -6.93 23.39
N GLN A 707 13.67 -5.78 23.68
CA GLN A 707 14.66 -5.16 22.80
C GLN A 707 15.94 -6.01 22.69
N ALA A 708 16.41 -6.60 23.80
CA ALA A 708 17.55 -7.50 23.80
C ALA A 708 17.29 -8.77 22.97
N PHE A 709 16.05 -9.29 23.03
CA PHE A 709 15.64 -10.44 22.22
C PHE A 709 15.60 -10.08 20.73
N MET A 710 14.98 -8.96 20.36
CA MET A 710 14.93 -8.49 18.97
C MET A 710 16.32 -8.15 18.40
N GLN A 711 17.26 -7.72 19.25
CA GLN A 711 18.66 -7.48 18.85
C GLN A 711 19.52 -8.74 18.87
N GLY A 712 18.97 -9.92 19.18
CA GLY A 712 19.70 -11.19 19.26
C GLY A 712 20.67 -11.30 20.43
N LYS A 713 20.63 -10.38 21.41
CA LYS A 713 21.50 -10.36 22.60
C LYS A 713 21.09 -11.36 23.67
N ILE A 714 19.81 -11.75 23.69
CA ILE A 714 19.33 -12.89 24.48
C ILE A 714 18.69 -13.92 23.57
N LYS A 715 18.96 -15.20 23.82
CA LYS A 715 18.26 -16.34 23.20
C LYS A 715 17.36 -16.98 24.24
N VAL A 716 16.08 -17.14 23.92
CA VAL A 716 15.10 -17.74 24.83
C VAL A 716 14.57 -19.03 24.20
N SER A 717 14.56 -20.12 24.95
CA SER A 717 14.00 -21.42 24.54
C SER A 717 13.10 -21.99 25.64
N GLY A 718 12.21 -22.93 25.29
CA GLY A 718 11.16 -23.45 26.18
C GLY A 718 9.86 -22.65 26.08
N GLN A 719 9.17 -22.42 27.21
CA GLN A 719 7.91 -21.67 27.25
C GLN A 719 8.15 -20.15 27.18
N ILE A 720 8.38 -19.63 25.98
CA ILE A 720 8.82 -18.24 25.71
C ILE A 720 7.89 -17.18 26.34
N ALA A 721 6.57 -17.44 26.44
CA ALA A 721 5.62 -16.53 27.08
C ALA A 721 5.97 -16.23 28.56
N LEU A 722 6.66 -17.15 29.25
CA LEU A 722 7.11 -16.94 30.62
C LEU A 722 8.25 -15.93 30.72
N ALA A 723 9.05 -15.74 29.66
CA ALA A 723 10.13 -14.74 29.63
C ALA A 723 9.58 -13.30 29.66
N GLN A 724 8.32 -13.06 29.27
CA GLN A 724 7.68 -11.76 29.40
C GLN A 724 7.44 -11.35 30.87
N LYS A 725 7.37 -12.32 31.79
CA LYS A 725 7.17 -12.08 33.23
C LYS A 725 8.47 -11.76 33.98
N LEU A 726 9.62 -11.87 33.32
CA LEU A 726 10.95 -11.70 33.92
C LEU A 726 11.19 -10.27 34.43
N ASP A 727 10.62 -9.28 33.75
CA ASP A 727 10.68 -7.87 34.13
C ASP A 727 10.06 -7.63 35.52
N THR A 728 9.00 -8.37 35.86
CA THR A 728 8.38 -8.33 37.20
C THR A 728 9.34 -8.87 38.28
N VAL A 729 10.15 -9.88 37.96
CA VAL A 729 11.14 -10.46 38.88
C VAL A 729 12.25 -9.44 39.18
N PHE A 730 12.83 -8.83 38.14
CA PHE A 730 13.90 -7.84 38.31
C PHE A 730 13.40 -6.56 39.00
N LYS A 731 12.18 -6.10 38.69
CA LYS A 731 11.57 -4.95 39.38
C LYS A 731 11.29 -5.22 40.86
N THR A 732 10.83 -6.42 41.20
CA THR A 732 10.55 -6.79 42.59
C THR A 732 11.84 -6.98 43.40
N ALA A 733 12.89 -7.52 42.78
CA ALA A 733 14.22 -7.61 43.40
C ALA A 733 14.76 -6.21 43.76
N LYS A 734 14.66 -5.25 42.83
CA LYS A 734 15.09 -3.86 43.06
C LYS A 734 14.28 -3.12 44.12
N SER A 735 12.95 -3.30 44.18
CA SER A 735 12.11 -2.56 45.13
C SER A 735 12.33 -3.00 46.59
N LYS A 736 12.71 -4.26 46.82
CA LYS A 736 13.01 -4.77 48.17
C LYS A 736 14.44 -4.48 48.64
N VAL A 737 15.43 -4.41 47.74
CA VAL A 737 16.81 -3.99 48.09
C VAL A 737 16.86 -2.53 48.55
N ALA A 738 15.95 -1.68 48.04
CA ALA A 738 15.83 -0.29 48.46
C ALA A 738 15.12 -0.08 49.82
N ALA A 739 14.51 -1.12 50.39
CA ALA A 739 13.71 -1.06 51.62
C ALA A 739 14.29 -1.99 52.70
N GLY A 740 15.35 -1.57 53.37
CA GLY A 740 15.82 -2.22 54.60
C GLY A 740 14.83 -2.01 55.75
N ASP A 741 14.24 -3.08 56.28
CA ASP A 741 13.14 -3.03 57.26
C ASP A 741 13.59 -2.69 58.69
N SER A 742 12.83 -1.82 59.38
CA SER A 742 12.58 -1.95 60.83
C SER A 742 11.28 -1.28 61.34
N ILE A 743 10.33 -2.15 61.76
CA ILE A 743 9.53 -2.20 63.02
C ILE A 743 8.34 -1.23 63.27
N LYS A 744 7.11 -1.83 63.23
CA LYS A 744 5.87 -1.77 64.08
C LYS A 744 5.32 -0.38 64.50
N VAL A 745 4.00 -0.10 64.45
CA VAL A 745 2.91 -0.59 65.37
C VAL A 745 1.51 -0.38 64.72
N LYS A 746 0.58 -1.34 64.90
CA LYS A 746 -0.91 -1.24 64.83
C LYS A 746 -1.45 -1.05 66.27
N PRO A 747 -2.63 -0.44 66.59
CA PRO A 747 -3.93 -0.70 65.94
C PRO A 747 -5.01 0.44 65.93
N VAL A 748 -6.00 0.24 65.04
CA VAL A 748 -7.48 0.48 65.10
C VAL A 748 -8.09 1.52 66.07
N SER A 749 -9.04 2.31 65.52
CA SER A 749 -10.26 2.94 66.11
C SER A 749 -10.35 4.42 65.70
N MET A 750 -11.43 5.08 65.27
CA MET A 750 -12.86 4.80 65.17
C MET A 750 -13.52 5.85 64.23
N THR A 751 -14.56 5.42 63.52
CA THR A 751 -15.80 6.15 63.16
C THR A 751 -15.83 7.58 62.59
N ALA A 752 -16.56 7.64 61.47
CA ALA A 752 -17.68 8.54 61.15
C ALA A 752 -17.44 9.80 60.30
N THR A 753 -18.16 9.77 59.16
CA THR A 753 -18.84 10.88 58.42
C THR A 753 -17.95 11.91 57.72
N SER A 754 -18.19 12.37 56.49
CA SER A 754 -19.20 12.10 55.45
C SER A 754 -18.85 12.95 54.21
N SER A 755 -19.23 12.45 53.02
CA SER A 755 -19.36 13.16 51.72
C SER A 755 -18.04 13.59 51.04
N THR A 756 -17.81 13.37 49.74
CA THR A 756 -18.72 13.41 48.58
C THR A 756 -18.31 12.38 47.53
N ALA A 757 -19.31 11.73 46.91
CA ALA A 757 -19.15 10.79 45.81
C ALA A 757 -18.85 11.54 44.51
N THR A 758 -17.82 11.11 43.78
CA THR A 758 -17.56 11.57 42.42
C THR A 758 -18.36 10.69 41.45
N SER A 759 -19.22 11.29 40.63
CA SER A 759 -20.06 10.57 39.64
C SER A 759 -19.21 9.97 38.52
N LEU A 760 -19.48 8.73 38.12
CA LEU A 760 -18.80 8.05 37.01
C LEU A 760 -19.23 8.68 35.67
N LYS A 761 -18.28 8.89 34.74
CA LYS A 761 -18.60 9.45 33.41
C LYS A 761 -19.49 8.51 32.59
N SER A 762 -19.33 7.20 32.79
CA SER A 762 -20.15 6.15 32.17
C SER A 762 -21.62 6.15 32.63
N GLU A 763 -21.98 6.85 33.71
CA GLU A 763 -23.34 6.87 34.23
C GLU A 763 -24.32 7.54 33.25
N THR A 764 -23.93 8.67 32.65
CA THR A 764 -24.72 9.34 31.62
C THR A 764 -24.89 8.46 30.38
N LEU A 765 -23.83 7.76 29.97
CA LEU A 765 -23.87 6.83 28.83
C LEU A 765 -24.92 5.72 29.01
N PHE A 766 -24.97 5.06 30.18
CA PHE A 766 -25.93 3.98 30.41
C PHE A 766 -27.35 4.50 30.62
N ASN A 767 -27.53 5.69 31.17
CA ASN A 767 -28.85 6.34 31.25
C ASN A 767 -29.38 6.68 29.85
N ASP A 768 -28.54 7.19 28.96
CA ASP A 768 -28.92 7.49 27.57
C ASP A 768 -29.20 6.21 26.78
N LEU A 769 -28.41 5.16 26.96
CA LEU A 769 -28.66 3.83 26.40
C LEU A 769 -29.99 3.24 26.90
N LYS A 770 -30.34 3.43 28.17
CA LYS A 770 -31.60 2.96 28.75
C LYS A 770 -32.80 3.66 28.09
N ALA A 771 -32.70 4.98 27.86
CA ALA A 771 -33.71 5.75 27.15
C ALA A 771 -33.82 5.34 25.67
N ALA A 772 -32.69 5.10 24.99
CA ALA A 772 -32.64 4.68 23.60
C ALA A 772 -33.25 3.28 23.39
N LEU A 773 -32.79 2.27 24.13
CA LEU A 773 -33.17 0.87 23.91
C LEU A 773 -34.65 0.57 24.20
N SER A 774 -35.32 1.39 25.01
CA SER A 774 -36.76 1.27 25.28
C SER A 774 -37.64 1.57 24.05
N SER A 775 -37.07 2.11 22.96
CA SER A 775 -37.80 2.60 21.78
C SER A 775 -37.59 1.81 20.48
N ASP A 776 -36.85 0.68 20.48
CA ASP A 776 -36.64 -0.17 19.29
C ASP A 776 -36.66 -1.70 19.61
N PRO A 777 -37.76 -2.41 19.30
CA PRO A 777 -37.88 -3.86 19.50
C PRO A 777 -36.96 -4.72 18.61
N GLY A 778 -36.31 -4.15 17.59
CA GLY A 778 -35.50 -4.88 16.61
C GLY A 778 -34.15 -5.37 17.13
N LEU A 779 -33.59 -4.72 18.15
CA LEU A 779 -32.27 -5.06 18.71
C LEU A 779 -32.23 -6.38 19.47
N VAL A 780 -33.33 -6.73 20.15
CA VAL A 780 -33.51 -8.00 20.89
C VAL A 780 -33.29 -9.20 19.96
N LYS A 781 -33.74 -9.12 18.70
CA LYS A 781 -33.59 -10.22 17.73
C LYS A 781 -32.14 -10.42 17.25
N THR A 782 -31.32 -9.37 17.25
CA THR A 782 -29.97 -9.35 16.66
C THR A 782 -28.88 -9.67 17.68
N VAL A 783 -28.99 -9.14 18.91
CA VAL A 783 -27.94 -9.29 19.93
C VAL A 783 -28.10 -10.61 20.69
N LYS A 784 -29.30 -10.90 21.24
CA LYS A 784 -29.67 -12.10 22.03
C LYS A 784 -28.60 -12.52 23.04
N GLY A 785 -28.63 -11.92 24.23
CA GLY A 785 -27.75 -12.27 25.35
C GLY A 785 -27.57 -11.13 26.35
N THR A 786 -26.90 -11.42 27.47
CA THR A 786 -26.71 -10.48 28.59
C THR A 786 -25.25 -10.01 28.72
N PHE A 787 -25.04 -8.71 28.89
CA PHE A 787 -23.72 -8.09 29.09
C PHE A 787 -23.59 -7.53 30.50
N CYS A 788 -22.46 -7.76 31.16
CA CYS A 788 -22.07 -7.08 32.40
C CYS A 788 -20.81 -6.24 32.15
N PHE A 789 -20.89 -4.93 32.35
CA PHE A 789 -19.73 -4.03 32.33
C PHE A 789 -19.26 -3.80 33.76
N GLN A 790 -18.06 -4.25 34.10
CA GLN A 790 -17.40 -3.94 35.37
C GLN A 790 -16.48 -2.74 35.19
N ILE A 791 -16.91 -1.59 35.73
CA ILE A 791 -16.21 -0.33 35.61
C ILE A 791 -15.10 -0.27 36.64
N THR A 792 -13.91 0.11 36.19
CA THR A 792 -12.72 0.24 37.03
C THR A 792 -12.14 1.64 37.02
N GLU A 793 -11.63 2.06 38.17
CA GLU A 793 -10.82 3.26 38.30
C GLU A 793 -9.55 2.91 39.07
N LYS A 794 -8.38 3.27 38.52
CA LYS A 794 -7.06 2.90 39.07
C LYS A 794 -6.94 1.40 39.44
N GLY A 795 -7.56 0.53 38.64
CA GLY A 795 -7.53 -0.93 38.79
C GLY A 795 -8.51 -1.53 39.82
N LYS A 796 -9.25 -0.71 40.56
CA LYS A 796 -10.30 -1.16 41.51
C LYS A 796 -11.68 -1.09 40.85
N SER A 797 -12.56 -2.05 41.16
CA SER A 797 -13.95 -2.03 40.66
C SER A 797 -14.72 -0.92 41.37
N VAL A 798 -15.33 -0.01 40.61
CA VAL A 798 -16.04 1.17 41.13
C VAL A 798 -17.54 1.16 40.82
N GLY A 799 -18.00 0.29 39.91
CA GLY A 799 -19.43 0.07 39.63
C GLY A 799 -19.64 -1.03 38.59
N SER A 800 -20.88 -1.47 38.40
CA SER A 800 -21.23 -2.35 37.29
C SER A 800 -22.56 -2.00 36.62
N TYR A 801 -22.67 -2.28 35.32
CA TYR A 801 -23.91 -2.12 34.55
C TYR A 801 -24.24 -3.41 33.82
N HIS A 802 -25.50 -3.84 33.91
CA HIS A 802 -26.01 -5.08 33.34
C HIS A 802 -27.02 -4.75 32.26
N LEU A 803 -26.80 -5.24 31.05
CA LEU A 803 -27.66 -5.04 29.88
C LEU A 803 -28.25 -6.38 29.49
N ASP A 804 -29.57 -6.50 29.57
CA ASP A 804 -30.30 -7.70 29.21
C ASP A 804 -31.05 -7.51 27.88
N PHE A 805 -30.54 -8.12 26.82
CA PHE A 805 -31.18 -8.14 25.50
C PHE A 805 -32.08 -9.35 25.28
N ASN A 806 -32.39 -10.14 26.32
CA ASN A 806 -33.39 -11.20 26.28
C ASN A 806 -34.77 -10.70 26.70
N SER A 807 -34.84 -9.61 27.48
CA SER A 807 -36.08 -8.91 27.83
C SER A 807 -36.57 -8.01 26.68
N THR A 808 -37.89 -7.79 26.57
CA THR A 808 -38.49 -6.88 25.58
C THR A 808 -39.40 -5.87 26.30
N PRO A 809 -39.02 -4.58 26.37
CA PRO A 809 -37.78 -3.98 25.86
C PRO A 809 -36.52 -4.45 26.63
N PRO A 810 -35.30 -4.27 26.07
CA PRO A 810 -34.05 -4.57 26.77
C PRO A 810 -33.93 -3.80 28.09
N GLU A 811 -33.44 -4.44 29.15
CA GLU A 811 -33.30 -3.83 30.47
C GLU A 811 -31.86 -3.45 30.79
N ILE A 812 -31.68 -2.30 31.45
CA ILE A 812 -30.39 -1.88 32.01
C ILE A 812 -30.52 -1.67 33.52
N THR A 813 -29.75 -2.42 34.31
CA THR A 813 -29.63 -2.28 35.76
C THR A 813 -28.20 -1.93 36.18
N SER A 814 -28.05 -1.17 37.27
CA SER A 814 -26.75 -0.77 37.81
C SER A 814 -26.50 -1.44 39.17
N ASN A 815 -25.27 -1.89 39.39
CA ASN A 815 -24.76 -2.46 40.64
C ASN A 815 -25.49 -3.71 41.19
N GLU A 816 -26.33 -4.37 40.40
CA GLU A 816 -26.93 -5.66 40.75
C GLU A 816 -26.05 -6.83 40.31
N LYS A 817 -25.89 -7.85 41.17
CA LYS A 817 -25.14 -9.07 40.82
C LYS A 817 -26.05 -10.09 40.12
N THR A 818 -26.36 -9.86 38.86
CA THR A 818 -27.00 -10.86 38.00
C THR A 818 -25.96 -11.59 37.14
N LYS A 819 -26.17 -12.88 36.88
CA LYS A 819 -25.27 -13.70 36.07
C LYS A 819 -25.42 -13.29 34.60
N ALA A 820 -24.33 -12.83 33.97
CA ALA A 820 -24.31 -12.40 32.57
C ALA A 820 -23.58 -13.42 31.66
N ASP A 821 -23.99 -13.49 30.39
CA ASP A 821 -23.38 -14.34 29.37
C ASP A 821 -21.97 -13.88 29.01
N VAL A 822 -21.73 -12.56 29.06
CA VAL A 822 -20.42 -11.95 28.89
C VAL A 822 -20.19 -10.84 29.90
N THR A 823 -18.99 -10.82 30.50
CA THR A 823 -18.53 -9.77 31.41
C THR A 823 -17.33 -9.05 30.81
N ILE A 824 -17.39 -7.72 30.76
CA ILE A 824 -16.37 -6.83 30.21
C ILE A 824 -15.87 -5.93 31.32
N LYS A 825 -14.62 -6.12 31.74
CA LYS A 825 -13.94 -5.26 32.70
C LYS A 825 -13.17 -4.18 31.96
N VAL A 826 -13.49 -2.92 32.22
CA VAL A 826 -13.02 -1.74 31.47
C VAL A 826 -12.88 -0.55 32.40
N SER A 827 -12.00 0.41 32.09
CA SER A 827 -11.93 1.67 32.84
C SER A 827 -12.98 2.66 32.36
N ASP A 828 -13.43 3.55 33.24
CA ASP A 828 -14.49 4.54 32.94
C ASP A 828 -14.19 5.36 31.67
N ASP A 829 -12.96 5.88 31.53
CA ASP A 829 -12.53 6.61 30.33
C ASP A 829 -12.50 5.76 29.05
N ASN A 830 -12.07 4.49 29.15
CA ASN A 830 -11.98 3.61 27.97
C ASN A 830 -13.37 3.19 27.49
N LEU A 831 -14.35 3.11 28.40
CA LEU A 831 -15.73 2.80 28.05
C LEU A 831 -16.38 3.91 27.24
N ILE A 832 -16.12 5.18 27.58
CA ILE A 832 -16.57 6.33 26.77
C ILE A 832 -15.95 6.31 25.38
N LEU A 833 -14.64 6.04 25.28
CA LEU A 833 -13.97 5.94 23.98
C LEU A 833 -14.51 4.79 23.11
N LEU A 834 -14.89 3.67 23.73
CA LEU A 834 -15.54 2.55 23.05
C LEU A 834 -16.94 2.94 22.54
N ALA A 835 -17.74 3.60 23.38
CA ALA A 835 -19.09 4.04 23.01
C ALA A 835 -19.08 5.13 21.91
N ASP A 836 -18.09 6.01 21.92
CA ASP A 836 -17.91 7.07 20.90
C ASP A 836 -17.41 6.55 19.55
N GLY A 837 -16.93 5.30 19.51
CA GLY A 837 -16.26 4.71 18.34
C GLY A 837 -14.81 5.17 18.14
N LYS A 838 -14.23 5.90 19.11
CA LYS A 838 -12.83 6.39 19.10
C LYS A 838 -11.83 5.31 19.50
N LEU A 839 -12.29 4.24 20.15
CA LEU A 839 -11.49 3.07 20.48
C LEU A 839 -12.18 1.82 19.93
N ASN A 840 -11.47 1.06 19.09
CA ASN A 840 -12.01 -0.19 18.55
C ASN A 840 -12.00 -1.31 19.61
N PRO A 841 -13.10 -2.07 19.82
CA PRO A 841 -13.17 -3.12 20.83
C PRO A 841 -12.12 -4.22 20.72
N MET A 842 -11.78 -4.65 19.49
CA MET A 842 -10.78 -5.69 19.26
C MET A 842 -9.36 -5.19 19.55
N GLN A 843 -9.06 -3.95 19.16
CA GLN A 843 -7.80 -3.29 19.53
C GLN A 843 -7.69 -3.07 21.04
N ALA A 844 -8.78 -2.67 21.72
CA ALA A 844 -8.81 -2.50 23.16
C ALA A 844 -8.54 -3.82 23.90
N PHE A 845 -9.06 -4.94 23.38
CA PHE A 845 -8.80 -6.27 23.93
C PHE A 845 -7.34 -6.69 23.70
N MET A 846 -6.81 -6.54 22.48
CA MET A 846 -5.41 -6.85 22.16
C MET A 846 -4.41 -6.02 22.96
N GLN A 847 -4.75 -4.77 23.28
CA GLN A 847 -3.93 -3.87 24.10
C GLN A 847 -4.12 -4.06 25.62
N GLY A 848 -4.96 -5.01 26.04
CA GLY A 848 -5.25 -5.27 27.46
C GLY A 848 -6.06 -4.17 28.17
N LYS A 849 -6.64 -3.22 27.42
CA LYS A 849 -7.46 -2.11 27.93
C LYS A 849 -8.86 -2.55 28.35
N ILE A 850 -9.34 -3.67 27.80
CA ILE A 850 -10.52 -4.39 28.29
C ILE A 850 -10.18 -5.86 28.58
N LYS A 851 -10.82 -6.45 29.58
CA LYS A 851 -10.79 -7.91 29.80
C LYS A 851 -12.19 -8.45 29.60
N VAL A 852 -12.31 -9.49 28.78
CA VAL A 852 -13.58 -10.14 28.46
C VAL A 852 -13.57 -11.55 29.05
N SER A 853 -14.64 -11.94 29.73
CA SER A 853 -14.86 -13.29 30.25
C SER A 853 -16.30 -13.73 29.99
N GLY A 854 -16.52 -15.00 29.61
CA GLY A 854 -17.84 -15.51 29.20
C GLY A 854 -17.88 -15.82 27.70
N GLN A 855 -19.04 -15.67 27.06
CA GLN A 855 -19.24 -15.97 25.64
C GLN A 855 -18.56 -14.93 24.73
N ILE A 856 -17.37 -15.27 24.23
CA ILE A 856 -16.53 -14.37 23.42
C ILE A 856 -17.23 -13.97 22.10
N ALA A 857 -18.02 -14.86 21.50
CA ALA A 857 -18.80 -14.56 20.28
C ALA A 857 -19.85 -13.45 20.52
N LEU A 858 -20.42 -13.36 21.73
CA LEU A 858 -21.34 -12.29 22.09
C LEU A 858 -20.59 -10.95 22.29
N ALA A 859 -19.35 -11.00 22.80
CA ALA A 859 -18.49 -9.82 22.93
C ALA A 859 -18.16 -9.15 21.58
N GLN A 860 -18.11 -9.92 20.48
CA GLN A 860 -17.90 -9.37 19.13
C GLN A 860 -19.06 -8.48 18.67
N LYS A 861 -20.25 -8.61 19.27
CA LYS A 861 -21.42 -7.76 18.96
C LYS A 861 -21.43 -6.42 19.72
N LEU A 862 -20.41 -6.13 20.53
CA LEU A 862 -20.32 -4.92 21.36
C LEU A 862 -20.39 -3.62 20.53
N ASP A 863 -19.77 -3.61 19.35
CA ASP A 863 -19.81 -2.48 18.42
C ASP A 863 -21.24 -2.22 17.91
N THR A 864 -22.01 -3.29 17.65
CA THR A 864 -23.43 -3.20 17.29
C THR A 864 -24.26 -2.58 18.41
N VAL A 865 -23.98 -2.94 19.67
CA VAL A 865 -24.68 -2.41 20.85
C VAL A 865 -24.48 -0.89 20.99
N PHE A 866 -23.24 -0.40 20.87
CA PHE A 866 -22.97 1.04 20.99
C PHE A 866 -23.44 1.84 19.77
N LYS A 867 -23.31 1.30 18.55
CA LYS A 867 -23.81 1.95 17.32
C LYS A 867 -25.33 2.12 17.32
N ALA A 868 -26.06 1.12 17.82
CA ALA A 868 -27.50 1.20 17.96
C ALA A 868 -27.93 2.28 18.94
N GLY A 869 -27.31 2.33 20.13
CA GLY A 869 -27.57 3.38 21.12
C GLY A 869 -27.32 4.78 20.56
N LYS A 870 -26.20 4.97 19.85
CA LYS A 870 -25.84 6.26 19.25
C LYS A 870 -26.84 6.72 18.17
N LYS A 871 -27.28 5.82 17.29
CA LYS A 871 -28.28 6.10 16.24
C LYS A 871 -29.63 6.58 16.83
N GLN A 872 -30.02 6.06 17.98
CA GLN A 872 -31.25 6.46 18.67
C GLN A 872 -31.09 7.73 19.50
N MET A 873 -29.94 7.95 20.15
CA MET A 873 -29.64 9.21 20.84
C MET A 873 -29.63 10.40 19.86
N GLU A 874 -29.14 10.20 18.64
CA GLU A 874 -29.20 11.18 17.54
C GLU A 874 -30.63 11.39 17.00
N ALA A 875 -31.54 10.41 17.18
CA ALA A 875 -32.95 10.52 16.81
C ALA A 875 -33.79 11.19 17.92
N ALA A 876 -33.46 10.98 19.19
CA ALA A 876 -34.15 11.56 20.34
C ALA A 876 -33.93 13.08 20.48
N SER A 877 -32.81 13.61 19.96
CA SER A 877 -32.54 15.07 19.97
C SER A 877 -33.36 15.88 18.94
N LYS A 878 -34.30 15.25 18.20
CA LYS A 878 -35.03 15.85 17.05
C LYS A 878 -36.56 15.83 17.15
N ALA A 879 -37.16 15.74 18.33
CA ALA A 879 -38.63 15.68 18.47
C ALA A 879 -39.26 16.86 19.24
N ALA A 880 -39.95 17.75 18.52
CA ALA A 880 -41.17 18.48 18.95
C ALA A 880 -42.02 18.79 17.69
N PRO A 881 -43.38 18.85 17.78
CA PRO A 881 -44.24 18.30 16.73
C PRO A 881 -44.99 19.34 15.89
N THR A 882 -45.31 18.99 14.65
CA THR A 882 -46.48 19.55 13.94
C THR A 882 -47.08 18.54 12.96
N THR A 883 -48.39 18.37 13.10
CA THR A 883 -49.32 17.50 12.38
C THR A 883 -49.76 18.08 11.04
N ALA A 884 -49.83 17.27 9.97
CA ALA A 884 -50.90 17.33 8.95
C ALA A 884 -50.79 16.14 7.97
N THR A 885 -51.91 15.43 7.81
CA THR A 885 -52.20 14.34 6.86
C THR A 885 -52.22 14.81 5.40
N ALA A 886 -51.69 14.01 4.47
CA ALA A 886 -51.82 14.18 3.02
C ALA A 886 -52.66 13.05 2.37
N PRO A 887 -53.51 13.34 1.37
CA PRO A 887 -54.34 12.36 0.67
C PRO A 887 -53.68 11.80 -0.61
N THR A 888 -54.05 10.56 -0.95
CA THR A 888 -53.55 9.76 -2.08
C THR A 888 -54.35 10.01 -3.36
N THR A 889 -53.68 10.33 -4.48
CA THR A 889 -54.25 10.23 -5.85
C THR A 889 -53.18 9.87 -6.91
N THR A 890 -53.50 8.88 -7.74
CA THR A 890 -52.74 8.31 -8.86
C THR A 890 -52.68 9.24 -10.08
N LEU A 891 -51.55 9.28 -10.79
CA LEU A 891 -51.32 10.08 -12.01
C LEU A 891 -51.78 9.29 -13.26
N GLY A 892 -52.54 9.91 -14.18
CA GLY A 892 -53.05 9.28 -15.42
C GLY A 892 -52.40 9.84 -16.70
N GLY A 893 -51.75 8.97 -17.49
CA GLY A 893 -51.12 9.21 -18.80
C GLY A 893 -50.81 7.86 -19.49
N ASP A 894 -50.25 7.84 -20.72
CA ASP A 894 -49.89 6.60 -21.42
C ASP A 894 -49.00 5.72 -20.51
N SER A 895 -49.60 4.65 -19.99
CA SER A 895 -48.99 3.78 -18.98
C SER A 895 -47.88 2.90 -19.55
N THR A 896 -47.64 2.95 -20.86
CA THR A 896 -46.58 2.19 -21.55
C THR A 896 -45.23 2.93 -21.60
N LEU A 897 -45.14 4.18 -21.14
CA LEU A 897 -43.89 4.92 -21.05
C LEU A 897 -43.09 4.53 -19.79
N LYS A 898 -41.79 4.27 -19.96
CA LYS A 898 -40.89 4.00 -18.83
C LYS A 898 -40.78 5.21 -17.91
N ALA A 899 -40.85 6.42 -18.49
CA ALA A 899 -40.95 7.66 -17.74
C ALA A 899 -42.09 7.68 -16.71
N HIS A 900 -43.22 6.99 -16.96
CA HIS A 900 -44.35 6.97 -16.04
C HIS A 900 -44.01 6.23 -14.73
N ALA A 901 -43.33 5.08 -14.82
CA ALA A 901 -42.86 4.33 -13.66
C ALA A 901 -41.78 5.12 -12.88
N LEU A 902 -40.87 5.77 -13.61
CA LEU A 902 -39.84 6.65 -13.04
C LEU A 902 -40.46 7.76 -12.19
N PHE A 903 -41.33 8.58 -12.77
CA PHE A 903 -41.90 9.73 -12.06
C PHE A 903 -42.91 9.34 -10.98
N SER A 904 -43.58 8.21 -11.11
CA SER A 904 -44.40 7.63 -10.04
C SER A 904 -43.56 7.22 -8.82
N THR A 905 -42.39 6.61 -9.06
CA THR A 905 -41.45 6.23 -8.00
C THR A 905 -40.89 7.45 -7.29
N VAL A 906 -40.51 8.49 -8.05
CA VAL A 906 -40.04 9.76 -7.48
C VAL A 906 -41.15 10.42 -6.65
N LYS A 907 -42.40 10.41 -7.12
CA LYS A 907 -43.56 10.94 -6.38
C LYS A 907 -43.78 10.21 -5.05
N SER A 908 -43.71 8.88 -5.03
CA SER A 908 -43.84 8.09 -3.80
C SER A 908 -42.74 8.45 -2.79
N LYS A 909 -41.48 8.50 -3.23
CA LYS A 909 -40.35 8.83 -2.36
C LYS A 909 -40.40 10.24 -1.79
N ILE A 910 -40.88 11.22 -2.55
CA ILE A 910 -41.09 12.59 -2.03
C ILE A 910 -42.20 12.59 -0.97
N ALA A 911 -43.27 11.82 -1.14
CA ALA A 911 -44.35 11.71 -0.16
C ALA A 911 -43.91 11.03 1.16
N GLU A 912 -42.90 10.15 1.09
CA GLU A 912 -42.33 9.46 2.26
C GLU A 912 -41.28 10.30 3.02
N MET A 913 -40.82 11.42 2.46
CA MET A 913 -39.79 12.28 3.09
C MET A 913 -40.40 13.18 4.18
N LYS A 914 -39.84 13.10 5.39
CA LYS A 914 -40.24 13.92 6.55
C LYS A 914 -39.85 15.41 6.44
N ASP A 915 -38.81 15.74 5.67
CA ASP A 915 -38.35 17.12 5.43
C ASP A 915 -37.94 17.29 3.97
N THR A 916 -38.90 17.71 3.14
CA THR A 916 -38.66 17.99 1.72
C THR A 916 -37.99 19.34 1.49
N THR A 917 -38.11 20.29 2.44
CA THR A 917 -37.59 21.65 2.30
C THR A 917 -36.06 21.67 2.39
N SER A 918 -35.44 20.97 3.34
CA SER A 918 -33.97 20.90 3.40
C SER A 918 -33.39 20.03 2.28
N ALA A 919 -34.04 18.89 1.97
CA ALA A 919 -33.59 17.94 0.97
C ALA A 919 -33.46 18.55 -0.44
N PHE A 920 -34.38 19.45 -0.82
CA PHE A 920 -34.41 20.06 -2.15
C PHE A 920 -34.05 21.55 -2.19
N SER A 921 -33.63 22.12 -1.04
CA SER A 921 -33.20 23.52 -0.91
C SER A 921 -32.14 23.95 -1.94
N THR A 922 -31.32 23.01 -2.41
CA THR A 922 -30.24 23.24 -3.38
C THR A 922 -30.69 23.12 -4.85
N ILE A 923 -31.89 22.59 -5.15
CA ILE A 923 -32.37 22.42 -6.53
C ILE A 923 -33.02 23.72 -7.04
N LYS A 924 -34.02 24.25 -6.30
CA LYS A 924 -34.78 25.50 -6.57
C LYS A 924 -35.01 25.78 -8.07
N GLY A 925 -36.00 25.11 -8.64
CA GLY A 925 -36.51 25.41 -9.99
C GLY A 925 -37.51 24.36 -10.49
N ALA A 926 -38.20 24.67 -11.59
CA ALA A 926 -39.17 23.79 -12.24
C ALA A 926 -38.60 23.17 -13.54
N PHE A 927 -38.74 21.87 -13.68
CA PHE A 927 -38.27 21.06 -14.83
C PHE A 927 -39.47 20.51 -15.60
N LEU A 928 -39.55 20.79 -16.89
CA LEU A 928 -40.50 20.14 -17.79
C LEU A 928 -39.75 19.13 -18.66
N PHE A 929 -40.07 17.84 -18.52
CA PHE A 929 -39.56 16.76 -19.35
C PHE A 929 -40.53 16.49 -20.49
N LYS A 930 -40.09 16.73 -21.72
CA LYS A 930 -40.76 16.33 -22.96
C LYS A 930 -40.15 15.02 -23.44
N VAL A 931 -40.81 13.91 -23.11
CA VAL A 931 -40.33 12.56 -23.42
C VAL A 931 -40.78 12.19 -24.83
N THR A 932 -39.84 11.76 -25.68
CA THR A 932 -40.12 11.31 -27.05
C THR A 932 -40.01 9.79 -27.17
N ARG A 933 -40.72 9.23 -28.15
CA ARG A 933 -40.50 7.86 -28.66
C ARG A 933 -40.44 7.95 -30.17
N ALA A 934 -39.35 7.48 -30.76
CA ALA A 934 -39.10 7.61 -32.21
C ALA A 934 -39.26 9.06 -32.72
N GLN A 935 -38.67 10.01 -31.98
CA GLN A 935 -38.67 11.45 -32.28
C GLN A 935 -40.03 12.16 -32.25
N LYS A 936 -41.10 11.47 -31.81
CA LYS A 936 -42.42 12.09 -31.57
C LYS A 936 -42.65 12.27 -30.08
N LEU A 937 -43.26 13.39 -29.69
CA LEU A 937 -43.63 13.65 -28.29
C LEU A 937 -44.60 12.58 -27.82
N ALA A 938 -44.23 11.84 -26.77
CA ALA A 938 -45.00 10.74 -26.21
C ALA A 938 -45.55 11.07 -24.81
N GLY A 939 -44.88 11.93 -24.05
CA GLY A 939 -45.37 12.36 -22.74
C GLY A 939 -44.69 13.63 -22.22
N GLU A 940 -45.37 14.32 -21.30
CA GLU A 940 -44.85 15.51 -20.62
C GLU A 940 -44.97 15.36 -19.10
N PHE A 941 -43.87 15.62 -18.38
CA PHE A 941 -43.79 15.48 -16.93
C PHE A 941 -43.18 16.74 -16.31
N LEU A 942 -43.89 17.34 -15.37
CA LEU A 942 -43.46 18.55 -14.66
C LEU A 942 -42.96 18.20 -13.26
N LEU A 943 -41.73 18.59 -12.93
CA LEU A 943 -41.14 18.50 -11.60
C LEU A 943 -40.88 19.91 -11.09
N ASN A 944 -41.69 20.37 -10.15
CA ASN A 944 -41.61 21.73 -9.62
C ASN A 944 -41.07 21.73 -8.18
N PHE A 945 -39.78 22.07 -8.02
CA PHE A 945 -39.12 22.20 -6.72
C PHE A 945 -39.27 23.61 -6.11
N ASN A 946 -40.01 24.52 -6.76
CA ASN A 946 -40.32 25.83 -6.18
C ASN A 946 -41.51 25.77 -5.20
N GLN A 947 -42.12 24.59 -5.03
CA GLN A 947 -43.23 24.34 -4.10
C GLN A 947 -42.77 23.39 -2.99
N SER A 948 -43.40 23.49 -1.82
CA SER A 948 -43.10 22.65 -0.65
C SER A 948 -44.40 21.98 -0.17
N PRO A 949 -44.58 20.66 -0.37
CA PRO A 949 -43.63 19.72 -1.00
C PRO A 949 -43.49 19.95 -2.53
N PRO A 950 -42.38 19.49 -3.15
CA PRO A 950 -42.23 19.56 -4.61
C PRO A 950 -43.37 18.84 -5.33
N VAL A 951 -43.89 19.46 -6.40
CA VAL A 951 -45.02 18.92 -7.15
C VAL A 951 -44.54 18.16 -8.38
N ILE A 952 -45.08 16.95 -8.57
CA ILE A 952 -44.91 16.14 -9.78
C ILE A 952 -46.25 16.04 -10.48
N GLY A 953 -46.34 16.59 -11.69
CA GLY A 953 -47.54 16.62 -12.51
C GLY A 953 -47.33 16.01 -13.89
N LEU A 954 -48.43 15.58 -14.50
CA LEU A 954 -48.48 15.21 -15.92
C LEU A 954 -48.98 16.41 -16.74
N GLY A 955 -48.37 16.62 -17.90
CA GLY A 955 -48.76 17.67 -18.83
C GLY A 955 -47.89 18.93 -18.76
N PRO A 956 -48.13 19.88 -19.68
CA PRO A 956 -47.35 21.10 -19.80
C PRO A 956 -47.59 22.01 -18.59
N GLY A 957 -46.53 22.68 -18.13
CA GLY A 957 -46.62 23.67 -17.07
C GLY A 957 -45.44 24.64 -17.09
N PRO A 958 -45.52 25.74 -16.32
CA PRO A 958 -44.45 26.73 -16.28
C PRO A 958 -43.17 26.08 -15.70
N ALA A 959 -42.09 26.11 -16.48
CA ALA A 959 -40.82 25.51 -16.11
C ALA A 959 -39.66 26.49 -16.34
N ASP A 960 -38.70 26.45 -15.42
CA ASP A 960 -37.42 27.16 -15.52
C ASP A 960 -36.53 26.54 -16.60
N VAL A 961 -36.65 25.23 -16.81
CA VAL A 961 -35.95 24.48 -17.86
C VAL A 961 -36.86 23.43 -18.48
N THR A 962 -36.85 23.34 -19.81
CA THR A 962 -37.49 22.27 -20.58
C THR A 962 -36.43 21.33 -21.13
N LEU A 963 -36.63 20.04 -20.94
CA LEU A 963 -35.71 18.96 -21.32
C LEU A 963 -36.42 18.03 -22.31
N THR A 964 -35.90 17.88 -23.52
CA THR A 964 -36.40 16.91 -24.50
C THR A 964 -35.44 15.73 -24.59
N ILE A 965 -35.97 14.52 -24.45
CA ILE A 965 -35.19 13.27 -24.40
C ILE A 965 -36.04 12.04 -24.80
N GLU A 966 -35.43 11.04 -25.42
CA GLU A 966 -36.08 9.74 -25.71
C GLU A 966 -36.35 8.94 -24.41
N ASP A 967 -37.47 8.20 -24.37
CA ASP A 967 -37.93 7.42 -23.20
C ASP A 967 -36.84 6.46 -22.65
N ASP A 968 -36.09 5.80 -23.54
CA ASP A 968 -34.99 4.90 -23.17
C ASP A 968 -33.77 5.64 -22.62
N ASP A 969 -33.40 6.78 -23.20
CA ASP A 969 -32.26 7.57 -22.72
C ASP A 969 -32.57 8.22 -21.36
N LEU A 970 -33.83 8.55 -21.08
CA LEU A 970 -34.28 9.07 -19.77
C LEU A 970 -34.12 8.01 -18.67
N GLU A 971 -34.44 6.74 -18.94
CA GLU A 971 -34.20 5.64 -18.00
C GLU A 971 -32.70 5.46 -17.72
N LEU A 972 -31.85 5.54 -18.75
CA LEU A 972 -30.41 5.46 -18.59
C LEU A 972 -29.86 6.64 -17.76
N LEU A 973 -30.38 7.86 -17.97
CA LEU A 973 -30.05 9.02 -17.13
C LEU A 973 -30.47 8.77 -15.67
N ALA A 974 -31.70 8.31 -15.45
CA ALA A 974 -32.24 8.12 -14.12
C ALA A 974 -31.51 7.02 -13.31
N THR A 975 -31.06 5.97 -13.99
CA THR A 975 -30.28 4.87 -13.39
C THR A 975 -28.79 5.20 -13.24
N GLY A 976 -28.33 6.34 -13.75
CA GLY A 976 -26.92 6.75 -13.75
C GLY A 976 -26.04 6.00 -14.75
N LYS A 977 -26.65 5.26 -15.69
CA LYS A 977 -25.94 4.58 -16.80
C LYS A 977 -25.62 5.52 -17.96
N LEU A 978 -26.27 6.67 -18.03
CA LEU A 978 -25.97 7.76 -18.96
C LEU A 978 -25.68 9.02 -18.16
N ASN A 979 -24.58 9.71 -18.49
CA ASN A 979 -24.22 10.98 -17.86
C ASN A 979 -25.01 12.14 -18.52
N PRO A 980 -25.65 13.05 -17.76
CA PRO A 980 -26.43 14.16 -18.33
C PRO A 980 -25.63 15.09 -19.25
N MET A 981 -24.36 15.37 -18.94
CA MET A 981 -23.50 16.19 -19.79
C MET A 981 -23.13 15.47 -21.08
N HIS A 982 -22.89 14.17 -21.00
CA HIS A 982 -22.60 13.35 -22.17
C HIS A 982 -23.83 13.21 -23.08
N ALA A 983 -25.02 13.05 -22.50
CA ALA A 983 -26.28 13.05 -23.24
C ALA A 983 -26.54 14.41 -23.93
N PHE A 984 -26.20 15.52 -23.26
CA PHE A 984 -26.33 16.86 -23.83
C PHE A 984 -25.34 17.10 -24.98
N MET A 985 -24.06 16.75 -24.80
CA MET A 985 -23.03 16.89 -25.84
C MET A 985 -23.34 16.08 -27.11
N ASN A 986 -23.91 14.88 -26.94
CA ASN A 986 -24.29 14.01 -28.06
C ASN A 986 -25.71 14.27 -28.60
N GLN A 987 -26.33 15.40 -28.24
CA GLN A 987 -27.67 15.81 -28.68
C GLN A 987 -28.82 14.84 -28.33
N LYS A 988 -28.58 13.87 -27.43
CA LYS A 988 -29.60 12.96 -26.88
C LYS A 988 -30.50 13.64 -25.86
N LEU A 989 -29.99 14.66 -25.17
CA LEU A 989 -30.72 15.53 -24.25
C LEU A 989 -30.67 16.96 -24.78
N LYS A 990 -31.83 17.55 -25.08
CA LYS A 990 -31.92 18.97 -25.46
C LYS A 990 -32.50 19.77 -24.30
N ALA A 991 -31.85 20.86 -23.92
CA ALA A 991 -32.30 21.73 -22.83
C ALA A 991 -32.60 23.14 -23.35
N LYS A 992 -33.73 23.71 -22.94
CA LYS A 992 -34.16 25.08 -23.28
C LYS A 992 -34.60 25.82 -22.00
N GLY A 993 -34.19 27.08 -21.83
CA GLY A 993 -34.46 27.87 -20.62
C GLY A 993 -33.20 28.07 -19.76
N LYS A 994 -33.31 27.99 -18.44
CA LYS A 994 -32.17 28.05 -17.50
C LYS A 994 -31.36 26.74 -17.56
N VAL A 995 -30.56 26.58 -18.62
CA VAL A 995 -29.82 25.33 -18.92
C VAL A 995 -28.91 24.89 -17.77
N MET A 996 -28.36 25.81 -16.98
CA MET A 996 -27.55 25.50 -15.79
C MET A 996 -28.33 24.68 -14.74
N LEU A 997 -29.67 24.76 -14.72
CA LEU A 997 -30.52 23.96 -13.84
C LEU A 997 -30.46 22.46 -14.21
N ALA A 998 -30.20 22.13 -15.48
CA ALA A 998 -30.08 20.74 -15.96
C ALA A 998 -28.87 20.01 -15.36
N GLN A 999 -27.83 20.74 -14.91
CA GLN A 999 -26.68 20.12 -14.21
C GLN A 999 -27.10 19.49 -12.87
N LYS A 1000 -28.24 19.90 -12.31
CA LYS A 1000 -28.78 19.35 -11.05
C LYS A 1000 -29.63 18.08 -11.25
N LEU A 1001 -29.77 17.58 -12.48
CA LEU A 1001 -30.55 16.36 -12.78
C LEU A 1001 -30.09 15.12 -12.02
N ASN A 1002 -28.78 15.00 -11.75
CA ASN A 1002 -28.27 13.89 -10.94
C ASN A 1002 -28.90 13.88 -9.54
N LYS A 1003 -29.07 15.05 -8.90
CA LYS A 1003 -29.74 15.15 -7.60
C LYS A 1003 -31.23 14.81 -7.68
N VAL A 1004 -31.88 15.14 -8.80
CA VAL A 1004 -33.28 14.79 -9.05
C VAL A 1004 -33.44 13.27 -9.16
N PHE A 1005 -32.49 12.57 -9.80
CA PHE A 1005 -32.57 11.13 -10.03
C PHE A 1005 -31.85 10.26 -9.00
N ASP A 1006 -31.07 10.83 -8.07
CA ASP A 1006 -30.53 10.07 -6.93
C ASP A 1006 -31.64 9.42 -6.08
N MET A 1007 -32.84 10.02 -6.09
CA MET A 1007 -34.04 9.41 -5.51
C MET A 1007 -34.49 8.14 -6.23
N TYR A 1008 -34.20 7.96 -7.52
CA TYR A 1008 -34.59 6.78 -8.26
C TYR A 1008 -33.67 5.57 -8.00
N LYS A 1009 -32.45 5.80 -7.52
CA LYS A 1009 -31.46 4.74 -7.30
C LYS A 1009 -31.83 3.88 -6.06
N PRO A 1010 -31.60 2.56 -6.09
CA PRO A 1010 -31.67 1.71 -4.89
C PRO A 1010 -30.62 2.16 -3.87
N SER A 1011 -30.97 2.23 -2.59
CA SER A 1011 -30.02 2.53 -1.51
C SER A 1011 -28.92 1.46 -1.47
N LYS A 1012 -27.67 1.85 -1.74
CA LYS A 1012 -26.52 0.95 -1.60
C LYS A 1012 -26.28 0.65 -0.12
N LEU A 1013 -26.33 -0.64 0.22
CA LEU A 1013 -25.98 -1.24 1.51
C LEU A 1013 -24.48 -1.23 1.76
#